data_AF-A0A7C1PYV3-F1
#
_entry.id   AF-A0A7C1PYV3-F1
#
_cell.length_a   1.000
_cell.length_b   1.000
_cell.length_c   1.000
_cell.angle_alpha   90.00
_cell.angle_beta   90.00
_cell.angle_gamma   90.00
#
_symmetry.space_group_name_H-M   'P 1'
#
loop_
_entity.id
_entity.type
_entity.pdbx_description
1 polymer ?
#
loop_
_entity_poly.entity_id
_entity_poly.type
_entity_poly.pdbx_seq_one_letter_code
_entity_poly.pdbx_strand_id
1 'polypeptide(L)'
;MIARDDYFCKQSAEFLRDMAHPETRDKVPAEIQSHIINCLYCSKGLAGISKFIADGNLFEAGRAIFMEKIVGQAKRHFDFVGKIIDCRVVKGFLPLLADTRLSITIPTPITVHLDQCDQCSKDWSKLCALDLSSVEFNTLARFYTELKTNIDSSETCRQPEAIIEFFAKMQFDCLSAEILEHICQCHWCREMVYQKRLIMSNEINVIDQQDNIPCQAVNASGLFTYCLPFGLDPANDQYAKFRTALTSHIVNCSKCLDKLQQLHSTIYSIAERPNSDVLTCYEYSPVVFNSKKPNAPINCSVFKRFMPQFARDKLEMYLPSALSSHLGECDQCSRDCETIADMALDPFQLDNVKQILIGKPQRANVSCSQAQKFIDPFVKLGFDKIDRLVSLHLCTCPDCRNLVYWYRKKLIDCLEPCDKSAQGHFLCKDLGSSDVFDHCFPCGGNLSHVRGHQRPGFYQAFISHAPECPDCLGKIQKLHKTISTIAEHRDSGVVTNNNNIIPSHERQGFLGLDYEYSNYPIKVWVQNKAEIKLTTEDKAQHTESPAIETAAKTIKFLQKIHEKTPAANLKTIRRRTVKAAKYVAAAIIVVILFNWSILTLTTVEAKVYGQIVQAATKIENICIKRYEPDQTQATRKEWVSKTLNIKLFEVEDVFTLRDISNKIKKKKYLSTATVATTPLSEDILAKFQENIKNTLGIVPFEDIADVPEDALWAQITDKDILRVIPGTEVYELSWTITINNMLHQYKWRAFVDADTSLPKRIEWYRKPNSQKDYVFTEYYVITYPTESEINALVESIFGVDALDPAKTNPILNSSHPHACPVELCQFPSPAQSLVSTSSSQF
;
A
#
# COMPACT_ATOMS: atom_id res chain seq x y z
N MET A 1 23.04 4.55 43.45
CA MET A 1 22.31 5.33 42.43
C MET A 1 23.32 6.27 41.78
N ILE A 2 23.84 5.91 40.61
CA ILE A 2 24.75 6.75 39.83
C ILE A 2 23.88 7.73 39.06
N ALA A 3 24.16 9.03 39.17
CA ALA A 3 23.41 10.09 38.53
C ALA A 3 23.36 9.86 37.00
N ARG A 4 22.16 10.01 36.42
CA ARG A 4 21.94 9.98 34.97
C ARG A 4 22.61 11.21 34.36
N ASP A 5 23.66 11.01 33.57
CA ASP A 5 24.10 12.02 32.60
C ASP A 5 23.16 11.98 31.39
N ASP A 6 21.98 12.59 31.58
CA ASP A 6 20.87 12.62 30.62
C ASP A 6 21.25 13.29 29.29
N TYR A 7 22.26 14.17 29.31
CA TYR A 7 22.74 14.91 28.14
C TYR A 7 23.44 14.00 27.12
N PHE A 8 24.39 13.17 27.55
CA PHE A 8 25.15 12.32 26.64
C PHE A 8 24.33 11.13 26.12
N CYS A 9 23.40 10.57 26.91
CA CYS A 9 22.48 9.55 26.42
C CYS A 9 21.60 10.09 25.27
N LYS A 10 21.12 11.33 25.40
CA LYS A 10 20.26 11.98 24.40
C LYS A 10 21.01 12.25 23.10
N GLN A 11 22.24 12.76 23.18
CA GLN A 11 23.09 12.93 21.98
C GLN A 11 23.49 11.60 21.37
N SER A 12 23.86 10.62 22.20
CA SER A 12 24.27 9.29 21.74
C SER A 12 23.20 8.58 20.92
N ALA A 13 21.91 8.85 21.18
CA ALA A 13 20.80 8.25 20.45
C ALA A 13 20.84 8.55 18.94
N GLU A 14 21.33 9.73 18.55
CA GLU A 14 21.47 10.14 17.14
C GLU A 14 22.57 9.35 16.41
N PHE A 15 23.58 8.87 17.16
CA PHE A 15 24.76 8.19 16.60
C PHE A 15 24.74 6.67 16.75
N LEU A 16 23.70 6.08 17.37
CA LEU A 16 23.65 4.63 17.61
C LEU A 16 23.69 3.79 16.32
N ARG A 17 23.14 4.31 15.20
CA ARG A 17 23.23 3.64 13.88
C ARG A 17 24.64 3.70 13.32
N ASP A 18 25.24 4.89 13.30
CA ASP A 18 26.60 5.08 12.78
C ASP A 18 27.63 4.27 13.58
N MET A 19 27.39 4.12 14.89
CA MET A 19 28.22 3.30 15.79
C MET A 19 28.07 1.78 15.56
N ALA A 20 26.96 1.36 14.96
CA ALA A 20 26.66 -0.04 14.64
C ALA A 20 27.25 -0.50 13.30
N HIS A 21 27.56 0.44 12.39
CA HIS A 21 28.18 0.17 11.09
C HIS A 21 29.71 0.39 11.16
N PRO A 22 30.55 -0.59 10.77
CA PRO A 22 32.01 -0.46 10.82
C PRO A 22 32.56 0.73 10.02
N GLU A 23 31.94 1.06 8.89
CA GLU A 23 32.41 2.08 7.95
C GLU A 23 32.14 3.53 8.41
N THR A 24 31.16 3.71 9.30
CA THR A 24 30.76 5.03 9.81
C THR A 24 31.12 5.24 11.27
N ARG A 25 31.55 4.19 11.97
CA ARG A 25 31.92 4.25 13.40
C ARG A 25 32.94 5.36 13.67
N ASP A 26 33.94 5.51 12.81
CA ASP A 26 35.00 6.52 12.97
C ASP A 26 34.51 7.97 12.80
N LYS A 27 33.30 8.17 12.27
CA LYS A 27 32.67 9.49 12.12
C LYS A 27 31.92 9.94 13.38
N VAL A 28 31.68 9.05 14.34
CA VAL A 28 31.04 9.38 15.61
C VAL A 28 32.06 10.09 16.52
N PRO A 29 31.75 11.24 17.14
CA PRO A 29 32.68 11.92 18.04
C PRO A 29 33.18 11.00 19.16
N ALA A 30 34.47 11.07 19.48
CA ALA A 30 35.14 10.11 20.39
C ALA A 30 34.51 10.07 21.79
N GLU A 31 34.02 11.21 22.28
CA GLU A 31 33.33 11.33 23.56
C GLU A 31 31.99 10.59 23.56
N ILE A 32 31.26 10.62 22.43
CA ILE A 32 30.00 9.90 22.23
C ILE A 32 30.25 8.40 22.07
N GLN A 33 31.28 7.99 21.33
CA GLN A 33 31.67 6.58 21.24
C GLN A 33 31.97 5.99 22.61
N SER A 34 32.79 6.70 23.40
CA SER A 34 33.17 6.30 24.76
C SER A 34 31.93 6.20 25.66
N HIS A 35 30.99 7.15 25.56
CA HIS A 35 29.74 7.07 26.30
C HIS A 35 28.88 5.87 25.87
N ILE A 36 28.66 5.64 24.57
CA ILE A 36 27.84 4.53 24.07
C ILE A 36 28.37 3.18 24.57
N ILE A 37 29.69 2.99 24.56
CA ILE A 37 30.33 1.74 25.00
C ILE A 37 30.16 1.54 26.52
N ASN A 38 30.37 2.59 27.32
CA ASN A 38 30.41 2.49 28.77
C ASN A 38 29.03 2.64 29.44
N CYS A 39 28.05 3.24 28.77
CA CYS A 39 26.70 3.41 29.28
C CYS A 39 25.86 2.14 29.03
N LEU A 40 25.31 1.55 30.10
CA LEU A 40 24.50 0.32 30.03
C LEU A 40 23.27 0.47 29.12
N TYR A 41 22.68 1.66 29.03
CA TYR A 41 21.49 1.89 28.20
C TYR A 41 21.85 2.00 26.72
N CYS A 42 22.82 2.86 26.39
CA CYS A 42 23.27 3.06 25.01
C CYS A 42 23.93 1.80 24.44
N SER A 43 24.70 1.05 25.23
CA SER A 43 25.30 -0.22 24.79
C SER A 43 24.25 -1.29 24.51
N LYS A 44 23.16 -1.34 25.31
CA LYS A 44 22.01 -2.21 25.03
C LYS A 44 21.27 -1.80 23.76
N GLY A 45 21.10 -0.49 23.54
CA GLY A 45 20.54 0.05 22.29
C GLY A 45 21.39 -0.30 21.07
N LEU A 46 22.71 -0.12 21.19
CA LEU A 46 23.68 -0.49 20.17
C LEU A 46 23.65 -2.00 19.89
N ALA A 47 23.63 -2.86 20.91
CA ALA A 47 23.53 -4.30 20.74
C ALA A 47 22.22 -4.71 20.03
N GLY A 48 21.11 -4.03 20.31
CA GLY A 48 19.84 -4.24 19.61
C GLY A 48 19.92 -3.88 18.13
N ILE A 49 20.54 -2.75 17.80
CA ILE A 49 20.72 -2.27 16.41
C ILE A 49 21.74 -3.13 15.66
N SER A 50 22.89 -3.46 16.27
CA SER A 50 23.89 -4.36 15.67
C SER A 50 23.33 -5.76 15.44
N LYS A 51 22.51 -6.28 16.37
CA LYS A 51 21.77 -7.53 16.15
C LYS A 51 20.80 -7.41 14.98
N PHE A 52 20.03 -6.32 14.91
CA PHE A 52 19.12 -6.06 13.80
C PHE A 52 19.83 -5.93 12.44
N ILE A 53 21.02 -5.32 12.39
CA ILE A 53 21.85 -5.20 11.17
C ILE A 53 22.49 -6.53 10.80
N ALA A 54 23.01 -7.29 11.77
CA ALA A 54 23.56 -8.63 11.55
C ALA A 54 22.47 -9.59 11.05
N ASP A 55 21.27 -9.51 11.64
CA ASP A 55 20.08 -10.20 11.16
C ASP A 55 19.67 -9.66 9.78
N GLY A 56 19.89 -8.36 9.51
CA GLY A 56 19.65 -7.63 8.25
C GLY A 56 20.49 -8.08 7.04
N ASN A 57 21.76 -8.43 7.24
CA ASN A 57 22.60 -8.97 6.15
C ASN A 57 22.21 -10.42 5.78
N LEU A 58 21.71 -11.20 6.74
CA LEU A 58 21.00 -12.46 6.46
C LEU A 58 19.60 -12.19 5.89
N PHE A 59 19.01 -11.05 6.23
CA PHE A 59 17.71 -10.59 5.77
C PHE A 59 17.70 -10.19 4.30
N GLU A 60 18.77 -9.71 3.66
CA GLU A 60 18.69 -9.37 2.22
C GLU A 60 18.61 -10.61 1.32
N ALA A 61 19.48 -11.60 1.53
CA ALA A 61 19.38 -12.90 0.87
C ALA A 61 18.09 -13.65 1.27
N GLY A 62 17.72 -13.57 2.55
CA GLY A 62 16.46 -14.10 3.07
C GLY A 62 15.23 -13.41 2.49
N ARG A 63 15.27 -12.10 2.26
CA ARG A 63 14.20 -11.26 1.72
C ARG A 63 14.02 -11.50 0.23
N ALA A 64 15.08 -11.72 -0.53
CA ALA A 64 14.95 -12.13 -1.93
C ALA A 64 14.20 -13.48 -2.04
N ILE A 65 14.64 -14.50 -1.28
CA ILE A 65 13.99 -15.82 -1.24
C ILE A 65 12.54 -15.72 -0.71
N PHE A 66 12.32 -14.87 0.29
CA PHE A 66 11.01 -14.64 0.88
C PHE A 66 10.06 -13.88 -0.06
N MET A 67 10.53 -12.84 -0.76
CA MET A 67 9.77 -12.12 -1.77
C MET A 67 9.46 -13.02 -2.97
N GLU A 68 10.41 -13.87 -3.40
CA GLU A 68 10.15 -14.88 -4.43
C GLU A 68 9.02 -15.83 -4.00
N LYS A 69 9.00 -16.26 -2.73
CA LYS A 69 7.91 -17.06 -2.18
C LYS A 69 6.58 -16.28 -2.17
N ILE A 70 6.55 -15.04 -1.70
CA ILE A 70 5.33 -14.21 -1.70
C ILE A 70 4.81 -14.03 -3.12
N VAL A 71 5.67 -13.67 -4.07
CA VAL A 71 5.31 -13.49 -5.49
C VAL A 71 4.80 -14.80 -6.07
N GLY A 72 5.45 -15.93 -5.76
CA GLY A 72 5.00 -17.25 -6.18
C GLY A 72 3.63 -17.64 -5.62
N GLN A 73 3.29 -17.21 -4.39
CA GLN A 73 1.97 -17.43 -3.80
C GLN A 73 0.91 -16.50 -4.38
N ALA A 74 1.21 -15.20 -4.49
CA ALA A 74 0.32 -14.23 -5.11
C ALA A 74 -0.02 -14.65 -6.56
N LYS A 75 0.97 -15.11 -7.34
CA LYS A 75 0.75 -15.65 -8.68
C LYS A 75 -0.24 -16.82 -8.67
N ARG A 76 -0.06 -17.80 -7.76
CA ARG A 76 -0.99 -18.92 -7.62
C ARG A 76 -2.41 -18.48 -7.28
N HIS A 77 -2.57 -17.42 -6.48
CA HIS A 77 -3.90 -16.87 -6.22
C HIS A 77 -4.51 -16.26 -7.48
N PHE A 78 -3.73 -15.49 -8.26
CA PHE A 78 -4.18 -14.87 -9.49
C PHE A 78 -4.41 -15.84 -10.66
N ASP A 79 -3.87 -17.07 -10.59
CA ASP A 79 -4.21 -18.15 -11.53
C ASP A 79 -5.70 -18.56 -11.45
N PHE A 80 -6.43 -18.11 -10.43
CA PHE A 80 -7.88 -18.29 -10.28
C PHE A 80 -8.72 -17.11 -10.76
N VAL A 81 -8.12 -16.09 -11.36
CA VAL A 81 -8.91 -15.02 -11.99
C VAL A 81 -9.74 -15.58 -13.15
N GLY A 82 -11.02 -15.24 -13.19
CA GLY A 82 -12.02 -15.75 -14.11
C GLY A 82 -12.50 -17.16 -13.80
N LYS A 83 -12.05 -17.77 -12.69
CA LYS A 83 -12.47 -19.11 -12.26
C LYS A 83 -13.41 -19.01 -11.07
N ILE A 84 -14.34 -19.96 -10.99
CA ILE A 84 -15.17 -20.15 -9.80
C ILE A 84 -14.31 -20.80 -8.70
N ILE A 85 -14.34 -20.20 -7.53
CA ILE A 85 -13.62 -20.61 -6.33
C ILE A 85 -14.64 -21.03 -5.29
N ASP A 86 -14.46 -22.25 -4.80
CA ASP A 86 -15.20 -22.81 -3.66
C ASP A 86 -14.23 -23.10 -2.50
N CYS A 87 -14.77 -23.62 -1.39
CA CYS A 87 -13.95 -23.90 -0.21
C CYS A 87 -12.86 -24.96 -0.46
N ARG A 88 -13.02 -25.90 -1.42
CA ARG A 88 -11.99 -26.92 -1.71
C ARG A 88 -10.72 -26.25 -2.21
N VAL A 89 -10.87 -25.31 -3.15
CA VAL A 89 -9.74 -24.55 -3.68
C VAL A 89 -9.07 -23.75 -2.58
N VAL A 90 -9.85 -23.02 -1.78
CA VAL A 90 -9.31 -22.14 -0.73
C VAL A 90 -8.59 -22.90 0.37
N LYS A 91 -9.04 -24.11 0.74
CA LYS A 91 -8.37 -24.94 1.76
C LYS A 91 -6.89 -25.14 1.48
N GLY A 92 -6.49 -25.39 0.22
CA GLY A 92 -5.08 -25.53 -0.15
C GLY A 92 -4.22 -24.29 0.14
N PHE A 93 -4.83 -23.11 0.28
CA PHE A 93 -4.16 -21.84 0.56
C PHE A 93 -4.26 -21.39 2.02
N LEU A 94 -5.18 -21.92 2.81
CA LEU A 94 -5.39 -21.48 4.20
C LEU A 94 -4.10 -21.55 5.06
N PRO A 95 -3.28 -22.63 5.00
CA PRO A 95 -2.05 -22.70 5.79
C PRO A 95 -1.04 -21.62 5.40
N LEU A 96 -0.98 -21.27 4.12
CA LEU A 96 -0.05 -20.26 3.60
C LEU A 96 -0.50 -18.84 4.00
N LEU A 97 -1.81 -18.61 4.02
CA LEU A 97 -2.40 -17.37 4.52
C LEU A 97 -2.29 -17.23 6.05
N ALA A 98 -2.15 -18.34 6.78
CA ALA A 98 -1.94 -18.34 8.23
C ALA A 98 -0.48 -18.05 8.64
N ASP A 99 0.48 -18.20 7.73
CA ASP A 99 1.86 -17.79 7.95
C ASP A 99 1.92 -16.25 7.95
N THR A 100 2.08 -15.64 9.13
CA THR A 100 2.12 -14.18 9.31
C THR A 100 3.21 -13.50 8.49
N ARG A 101 4.25 -14.24 8.12
CA ARG A 101 5.30 -13.75 7.22
C ARG A 101 4.77 -13.61 5.79
N LEU A 102 3.87 -14.47 5.31
CA LEU A 102 3.35 -14.43 3.94
C LEU A 102 2.05 -13.63 3.81
N SER A 103 1.89 -12.55 4.58
CA SER A 103 0.67 -11.74 4.56
C SER A 103 0.43 -11.08 3.18
N ILE A 104 -0.57 -11.59 2.46
CA ILE A 104 -1.04 -10.99 1.20
C ILE A 104 -2.14 -9.99 1.58
N THR A 105 -1.81 -8.70 1.52
CA THR A 105 -2.75 -7.61 1.82
C THR A 105 -3.60 -7.20 0.63
N ILE A 106 -3.18 -7.56 -0.59
CA ILE A 106 -3.94 -7.26 -1.80
C ILE A 106 -5.14 -8.22 -1.93
N PRO A 107 -6.28 -7.75 -2.47
CA PRO A 107 -7.37 -8.63 -2.85
C PRO A 107 -6.86 -9.62 -3.88
N THR A 108 -7.13 -10.90 -3.65
CA THR A 108 -6.90 -11.95 -4.61
C THR A 108 -8.17 -12.79 -4.68
N PRO A 109 -8.36 -13.60 -5.73
CA PRO A 109 -9.53 -14.47 -5.80
C PRO A 109 -9.73 -15.36 -4.55
N ILE A 110 -8.62 -15.83 -3.96
CA ILE A 110 -8.61 -16.64 -2.73
C ILE A 110 -8.94 -15.81 -1.49
N THR A 111 -8.28 -14.66 -1.29
CA THR A 111 -8.52 -13.82 -0.10
C THR A 111 -9.92 -13.23 -0.09
N VAL A 112 -10.47 -12.90 -1.26
CA VAL A 112 -11.86 -12.46 -1.39
C VAL A 112 -12.84 -13.57 -1.03
N HIS A 113 -12.60 -14.82 -1.43
CA HIS A 113 -13.45 -15.92 -0.96
C HIS A 113 -13.34 -16.11 0.55
N LEU A 114 -12.13 -16.01 1.11
CA LEU A 114 -11.90 -16.10 2.55
C LEU A 114 -12.70 -15.03 3.32
N ASP A 115 -12.72 -13.80 2.82
CA ASP A 115 -13.48 -12.67 3.41
C ASP A 115 -15.00 -12.87 3.35
N GLN A 116 -15.49 -13.66 2.39
CA GLN A 116 -16.92 -13.84 2.12
C GLN A 116 -17.47 -15.19 2.63
N CYS A 117 -16.59 -16.12 3.01
CA CYS A 117 -16.96 -17.44 3.49
C CYS A 117 -16.60 -17.60 4.97
N ASP A 118 -17.61 -17.49 5.84
CA ASP A 118 -17.47 -17.64 7.30
C ASP A 118 -16.75 -18.93 7.72
N GLN A 119 -16.98 -20.04 7.00
CA GLN A 119 -16.35 -21.32 7.35
C GLN A 119 -14.85 -21.29 7.06
N CYS A 120 -14.43 -20.78 5.90
CA CYS A 120 -13.01 -20.65 5.56
C CYS A 120 -12.30 -19.66 6.50
N SER A 121 -12.96 -18.56 6.88
CA SER A 121 -12.41 -17.57 7.82
C SER A 121 -12.19 -18.16 9.22
N LYS A 122 -13.15 -18.97 9.72
CA LYS A 122 -13.00 -19.72 10.98
C LYS A 122 -11.87 -20.74 10.92
N ASP A 123 -11.76 -21.48 9.82
CA ASP A 123 -10.67 -22.45 9.63
C ASP A 123 -9.30 -21.78 9.59
N TRP A 124 -9.17 -20.65 8.87
CA TRP A 124 -7.96 -19.84 8.86
C TRP A 124 -7.57 -19.37 10.27
N SER A 125 -8.54 -18.87 11.04
CA SER A 125 -8.30 -18.42 12.42
C SER A 125 -7.80 -19.54 13.32
N LYS A 126 -8.31 -20.78 13.16
CA LYS A 126 -7.81 -21.96 13.88
C LYS A 126 -6.36 -22.26 13.50
N LEU A 127 -5.99 -22.18 12.21
CA LEU A 127 -4.62 -22.41 11.76
C LEU A 127 -3.65 -21.36 12.29
N CYS A 128 -4.05 -20.09 12.34
CA CYS A 128 -3.23 -19.03 12.94
C CYS A 128 -2.92 -19.30 14.42
N ALA A 129 -3.85 -19.91 15.16
CA ALA A 129 -3.68 -20.24 16.57
C ALA A 129 -2.71 -21.41 16.82
N LEU A 130 -2.33 -22.17 15.78
CA LEU A 130 -1.39 -23.30 15.91
C LEU A 130 0.08 -22.88 15.96
N ASP A 131 0.42 -21.64 15.58
CA ASP A 131 1.79 -21.11 15.58
C ASP A 131 2.81 -22.05 14.90
N LEU A 132 2.46 -22.55 13.72
CA LEU A 132 3.33 -23.42 12.94
C LEU A 132 4.44 -22.63 12.21
N SER A 133 5.56 -23.28 11.94
CA SER A 133 6.62 -22.74 11.10
C SER A 133 6.21 -22.72 9.61
N SER A 134 6.92 -21.95 8.77
CA SER A 134 6.66 -21.90 7.32
C SER A 134 6.78 -23.26 6.67
N VAL A 135 7.70 -24.11 7.14
CA VAL A 135 7.91 -25.45 6.56
C VAL A 135 6.69 -26.31 6.83
N GLU A 136 6.17 -26.28 8.06
CA GLU A 136 4.97 -27.02 8.46
C GLU A 136 3.72 -26.50 7.75
N PHE A 137 3.54 -25.18 7.62
CA PHE A 137 2.45 -24.60 6.83
C PHE A 137 2.53 -25.00 5.35
N ASN A 138 3.73 -25.06 4.75
CA ASN A 138 3.89 -25.53 3.37
C ASN A 138 3.53 -27.02 3.23
N THR A 139 3.93 -27.86 4.20
CA THR A 139 3.55 -29.27 4.23
C THR A 139 2.03 -29.43 4.36
N LEU A 140 1.39 -28.63 5.21
CA LEU A 140 -0.05 -28.64 5.40
C LEU A 140 -0.81 -28.14 4.15
N ALA A 141 -0.31 -27.10 3.49
CA ALA A 141 -0.88 -26.60 2.24
C ALA A 141 -0.81 -27.63 1.11
N ARG A 142 0.33 -28.33 1.00
CA ARG A 142 0.51 -29.44 0.07
C ARG A 142 -0.47 -30.57 0.39
N PHE A 143 -0.57 -30.96 1.66
CA PHE A 143 -1.52 -31.97 2.11
C PHE A 143 -2.96 -31.62 1.73
N TYR A 144 -3.44 -30.41 2.03
CA TYR A 144 -4.80 -29.99 1.65
C TYR A 144 -5.04 -29.92 0.14
N THR A 145 -4.00 -29.62 -0.65
CA THR A 145 -4.09 -29.58 -2.12
C THR A 145 -4.14 -30.99 -2.72
N GLU A 146 -3.38 -31.92 -2.15
CA GLU A 146 -3.23 -33.30 -2.66
C GLU A 146 -4.25 -34.28 -2.06
N LEU A 147 -5.00 -33.88 -1.03
CA LEU A 147 -6.01 -34.70 -0.39
C LEU A 147 -7.11 -35.08 -1.40
N LYS A 148 -7.14 -36.37 -1.77
CA LYS A 148 -8.14 -36.92 -2.68
C LYS A 148 -9.42 -37.21 -1.90
N THR A 149 -10.50 -36.53 -2.23
CA THR A 149 -11.83 -36.72 -1.61
C THR A 149 -12.49 -38.07 -1.94
N ASN A 150 -11.86 -38.91 -2.76
CA ASN A 150 -12.46 -40.14 -3.31
C ASN A 150 -11.70 -41.43 -2.91
N ILE A 151 -10.89 -41.43 -1.85
CA ILE A 151 -10.23 -42.66 -1.35
C ILE A 151 -11.21 -43.52 -0.49
N ASP A 152 -12.51 -43.31 -0.61
CA ASP A 152 -13.55 -43.99 0.19
C ASP A 152 -13.91 -45.40 -0.32
N SER A 153 -13.16 -46.00 -1.24
CA SER A 153 -13.31 -47.44 -1.52
C SER A 153 -12.68 -48.26 -0.39
N SER A 154 -13.41 -48.36 0.73
CA SER A 154 -13.09 -49.10 1.96
C SER A 154 -12.65 -50.55 1.74
N GLU A 155 -12.97 -51.13 0.59
CA GLU A 155 -12.61 -52.50 0.23
C GLU A 155 -11.10 -52.73 0.01
N THR A 156 -10.31 -51.66 -0.19
CA THR A 156 -8.87 -51.78 -0.50
C THR A 156 -7.93 -51.25 0.58
N CYS A 157 -8.40 -50.42 1.53
CA CYS A 157 -7.57 -49.86 2.62
C CYS A 157 -7.49 -50.87 3.79
N ARG A 158 -6.92 -52.08 3.57
CA ARG A 158 -6.62 -53.06 4.64
C ARG A 158 -5.15 -52.98 5.04
N GLN A 159 -4.76 -51.88 5.68
CA GLN A 159 -3.45 -51.84 6.33
C GLN A 159 -3.44 -52.81 7.53
N PRO A 160 -2.41 -53.63 7.70
CA PRO A 160 -2.24 -54.46 8.89
C PRO A 160 -2.34 -53.64 10.19
N GLU A 161 -2.97 -54.19 11.24
CA GLU A 161 -3.13 -53.52 12.54
C GLU A 161 -1.79 -53.04 13.13
N ALA A 162 -0.72 -53.82 12.92
CA ALA A 162 0.64 -53.47 13.33
C ALA A 162 1.13 -52.14 12.74
N ILE A 163 0.74 -51.80 11.51
CA ILE A 163 1.12 -50.53 10.86
C ILE A 163 0.48 -49.34 11.58
N ILE A 164 -0.81 -49.46 11.93
CA ILE A 164 -1.53 -48.43 12.69
C ILE A 164 -0.91 -48.27 14.07
N GLU A 165 -0.52 -49.37 14.71
CA GLU A 165 0.14 -49.35 16.00
C GLU A 165 1.50 -48.61 15.95
N PHE A 166 2.34 -48.91 14.95
CA PHE A 166 3.60 -48.19 14.75
C PHE A 166 3.38 -46.70 14.54
N PHE A 167 2.37 -46.30 13.76
CA PHE A 167 2.04 -44.90 13.56
C PHE A 167 1.51 -44.22 14.84
N ALA A 168 0.65 -44.90 15.59
CA ALA A 168 0.08 -44.41 16.84
C ALA A 168 1.18 -44.18 17.89
N LYS A 169 2.21 -45.02 17.90
CA LYS A 169 3.43 -44.93 18.74
C LYS A 169 4.55 -44.06 18.15
N MET A 170 4.31 -43.41 17.01
CA MET A 170 5.26 -42.54 16.30
C MET A 170 6.58 -43.24 15.92
N GLN A 171 6.54 -44.56 15.71
CA GLN A 171 7.67 -45.39 15.26
C GLN A 171 7.77 -45.36 13.73
N PHE A 172 8.04 -44.18 13.17
CA PHE A 172 8.02 -43.96 11.73
C PHE A 172 9.16 -44.65 10.97
N ASP A 173 10.24 -45.02 11.66
CA ASP A 173 11.36 -45.81 11.13
C ASP A 173 10.94 -47.25 10.75
N CYS A 174 9.82 -47.73 11.27
CA CYS A 174 9.21 -49.00 10.90
C CYS A 174 8.24 -48.91 9.70
N LEU A 175 8.05 -47.71 9.14
CA LEU A 175 7.08 -47.43 8.09
C LEU A 175 7.78 -46.89 6.84
N SER A 176 7.23 -47.19 5.66
CA SER A 176 7.70 -46.57 4.41
C SER A 176 7.04 -45.21 4.19
N ALA A 177 7.64 -44.36 3.35
CA ALA A 177 7.07 -43.06 2.99
C ALA A 177 5.66 -43.19 2.38
N GLU A 178 5.44 -44.21 1.55
CA GLU A 178 4.14 -44.48 0.92
C GLU A 178 3.07 -44.87 1.95
N ILE A 179 3.44 -45.65 2.97
CA ILE A 179 2.54 -46.03 4.06
C ILE A 179 2.17 -44.80 4.89
N LEU A 180 3.15 -43.96 5.25
CA LEU A 180 2.90 -42.71 5.98
C LEU A 180 1.97 -41.78 5.20
N GLU A 181 2.23 -41.61 3.90
CA GLU A 181 1.38 -40.81 3.02
C GLU A 181 -0.05 -41.37 2.95
N HIS A 182 -0.18 -42.69 2.80
CA HIS A 182 -1.47 -43.37 2.77
C HIS A 182 -2.25 -43.20 4.07
N ILE A 183 -1.63 -43.37 5.24
CA ILE A 183 -2.29 -43.16 6.54
C ILE A 183 -2.77 -41.71 6.65
N CYS A 184 -1.97 -40.73 6.21
CA CYS A 184 -2.39 -39.33 6.20
C CYS A 184 -3.58 -39.08 5.27
N GLN A 185 -3.75 -39.83 4.18
CA GLN A 185 -4.82 -39.63 3.19
C GLN A 185 -6.06 -40.52 3.38
N CYS A 186 -5.95 -41.75 3.89
CA CYS A 186 -7.08 -42.70 4.09
C CYS A 186 -7.83 -42.39 5.41
N HIS A 187 -9.10 -41.97 5.31
CA HIS A 187 -9.96 -41.65 6.46
C HIS A 187 -10.05 -42.80 7.48
N TRP A 188 -10.21 -44.04 6.99
CA TRP A 188 -10.28 -45.22 7.85
C TRP A 188 -8.99 -45.46 8.65
N CYS A 189 -7.81 -45.36 8.03
CA CYS A 189 -6.53 -45.49 8.74
C CYS A 189 -6.37 -44.42 9.82
N ARG A 190 -6.80 -43.18 9.55
CA ARG A 190 -6.75 -42.10 10.55
C ARG A 190 -7.65 -42.37 11.74
N GLU A 191 -8.88 -42.83 11.50
CA GLU A 191 -9.81 -43.19 12.57
C GLU A 191 -9.20 -44.30 13.45
N MET A 192 -8.59 -45.31 12.84
CA MET A 192 -7.88 -46.35 13.58
C MET A 192 -6.70 -45.80 14.41
N VAL A 193 -5.94 -44.83 13.88
CA VAL A 193 -4.88 -44.14 14.65
C VAL A 193 -5.48 -43.34 15.83
N TYR A 194 -6.62 -42.66 15.65
CA TYR A 194 -7.30 -41.95 16.74
C TYR A 194 -7.70 -42.92 17.85
N GLN A 195 -8.37 -44.02 17.50
CA GLN A 195 -8.81 -45.02 18.48
C GLN A 195 -7.63 -45.62 19.24
N LYS A 196 -6.54 -45.97 18.54
CA LYS A 196 -5.32 -46.50 19.20
C LYS A 196 -4.68 -45.46 20.13
N ARG A 197 -4.55 -44.20 19.72
CA ARG A 197 -4.02 -43.14 20.59
C ARG A 197 -4.94 -42.86 21.79
N LEU A 198 -6.26 -43.02 21.65
CA LEU A 198 -7.21 -42.87 22.76
C LEU A 198 -7.05 -44.01 23.78
N ILE A 199 -6.93 -45.26 23.32
CA ILE A 199 -6.62 -46.41 24.17
C ILE A 199 -5.29 -46.18 24.91
N MET A 200 -4.24 -45.79 24.19
CA MET A 200 -2.94 -45.45 24.79
C MET A 200 -3.07 -44.35 25.85
N SER A 201 -3.82 -43.27 25.60
CA SER A 201 -4.01 -42.18 26.56
C SER A 201 -4.68 -42.67 27.86
N ASN A 202 -5.64 -43.59 27.74
CA ASN A 202 -6.33 -44.20 28.89
C ASN A 202 -5.46 -45.20 29.67
N GLU A 203 -4.53 -45.88 29.00
CA GLU A 203 -3.62 -46.88 29.60
C GLU A 203 -2.41 -46.25 30.29
N ILE A 204 -2.05 -45.01 29.94
CA ILE A 204 -1.00 -44.24 30.63
C ILE A 204 -1.48 -43.94 32.05
N ASN A 205 -1.11 -44.82 32.99
CA ASN A 205 -1.28 -44.57 34.42
C ASN A 205 -0.55 -43.28 34.79
N VAL A 206 -1.18 -42.44 35.61
CA VAL A 206 -0.61 -41.20 36.16
C VAL A 206 0.50 -41.55 37.15
N ILE A 207 1.59 -42.10 36.65
CA ILE A 207 2.84 -42.22 37.38
C ILE A 207 3.55 -40.90 37.10
N ASP A 208 3.89 -40.16 38.16
CA ASP A 208 4.72 -38.94 38.08
C ASP A 208 6.07 -39.30 37.45
N GLN A 209 6.13 -39.24 36.12
CA GLN A 209 7.36 -39.49 35.38
C GLN A 209 8.23 -38.24 35.47
N GLN A 210 9.40 -38.39 36.10
CA GLN A 210 10.49 -37.41 36.17
C GLN A 210 11.20 -37.25 34.80
N ASP A 211 10.45 -37.17 33.70
CA ASP A 211 11.03 -36.88 32.40
C ASP A 211 11.40 -35.39 32.30
N ASN A 212 12.58 -35.13 31.73
CA ASN A 212 13.19 -33.79 31.67
C ASN A 212 12.43 -32.76 30.79
N ILE A 213 11.37 -33.16 30.08
CA ILE A 213 10.64 -32.26 29.17
C ILE A 213 9.32 -31.83 29.84
N PRO A 214 9.18 -30.55 30.21
CA PRO A 214 7.90 -30.06 30.74
C PRO A 214 6.85 -30.05 29.64
N CYS A 215 5.65 -30.58 29.92
CA CYS A 215 4.56 -30.64 28.93
C CYS A 215 4.19 -29.28 28.33
N GLN A 216 4.46 -28.19 29.05
CA GLN A 216 4.24 -26.81 28.60
C GLN A 216 5.19 -26.40 27.47
N ALA A 217 6.39 -26.97 27.40
CA ALA A 217 7.33 -26.73 26.30
C ALA A 217 6.94 -27.46 25.01
N VAL A 218 6.05 -28.46 25.10
CA VAL A 218 5.52 -29.17 23.93
C VAL A 218 4.36 -28.36 23.33
N ASN A 219 4.66 -27.68 22.21
CA ASN A 219 3.71 -26.87 21.44
C ASN A 219 3.25 -27.59 20.16
N ALA A 220 2.32 -26.99 19.41
CA ALA A 220 1.75 -27.61 18.21
C ALA A 220 2.78 -27.82 17.09
N SER A 221 3.75 -26.90 16.91
CA SER A 221 4.87 -27.09 15.97
C SER A 221 5.69 -28.35 16.31
N GLY A 222 6.11 -28.51 17.57
CA GLY A 222 6.82 -29.71 18.02
C GLY A 222 6.04 -31.02 17.86
N LEU A 223 4.71 -30.94 17.77
CA LEU A 223 3.83 -32.09 17.55
C LEU A 223 3.47 -32.33 16.08
N PHE A 224 3.68 -31.35 15.20
CA PHE A 224 3.14 -31.35 13.84
C PHE A 224 3.61 -32.54 13.01
N THR A 225 4.91 -32.86 13.02
CA THR A 225 5.44 -33.98 12.22
C THR A 225 4.95 -35.35 12.71
N TYR A 226 4.53 -35.49 13.97
CA TYR A 226 3.92 -36.73 14.48
C TYR A 226 2.42 -36.83 14.17
N CYS A 227 1.79 -35.68 13.94
CA CYS A 227 0.40 -35.55 13.56
C CYS A 227 0.21 -35.81 12.07
N LEU A 228 1.06 -35.19 11.24
CA LEU A 228 0.99 -35.20 9.79
C LEU A 228 2.39 -35.46 9.20
N PRO A 229 2.91 -36.70 9.23
CA PRO A 229 4.20 -37.07 8.61
C PRO A 229 4.12 -37.12 7.06
N PHE A 230 3.41 -36.18 6.45
CA PHE A 230 3.13 -36.15 5.02
C PHE A 230 4.36 -35.76 4.21
N GLY A 231 4.88 -36.70 3.40
CA GLY A 231 6.14 -36.55 2.67
C GLY A 231 7.38 -36.59 3.55
N LEU A 232 7.27 -37.14 4.77
CA LEU A 232 8.42 -37.59 5.54
C LEU A 232 8.99 -38.84 4.88
N ASP A 233 10.30 -38.86 4.67
CA ASP A 233 11.04 -40.06 4.28
C ASP A 233 11.80 -40.59 5.51
N PRO A 234 11.30 -41.66 6.17
CA PRO A 234 11.92 -42.19 7.38
C PRO A 234 13.37 -42.62 7.19
N ALA A 235 13.74 -43.06 5.98
CA ALA A 235 15.11 -43.48 5.69
C ALA A 235 16.10 -42.29 5.68
N ASN A 236 15.61 -41.09 5.40
CA ASN A 236 16.40 -39.86 5.29
C ASN A 236 16.05 -38.82 6.36
N ASP A 237 15.31 -39.21 7.40
CA ASP A 237 14.91 -38.30 8.47
C ASP A 237 16.09 -38.00 9.43
N GLN A 238 16.84 -36.96 9.09
CA GLN A 238 17.94 -36.45 9.90
C GLN A 238 17.52 -36.04 11.33
N TYR A 239 16.23 -35.81 11.57
CA TYR A 239 15.70 -35.43 12.88
C TYR A 239 15.28 -36.62 13.74
N ALA A 240 15.24 -37.84 13.20
CA ALA A 240 14.82 -39.04 13.94
C ALA A 240 15.59 -39.22 15.27
N LYS A 241 16.90 -38.91 15.27
CA LYS A 241 17.77 -39.00 16.46
C LYS A 241 17.44 -37.96 17.54
N PHE A 242 17.01 -36.77 17.15
CA PHE A 242 16.65 -35.70 18.08
C PHE A 242 15.23 -35.87 18.64
N ARG A 243 14.42 -36.68 17.97
CA ARG A 243 13.02 -36.94 18.31
C ARG A 243 12.84 -37.97 19.41
N THR A 244 13.79 -38.89 19.64
CA THR A 244 13.60 -40.02 20.58
C THR A 244 13.13 -39.60 21.97
N ALA A 245 13.72 -38.55 22.55
CA ALA A 245 13.31 -38.05 23.87
C ALA A 245 11.87 -37.47 23.85
N LEU A 246 11.54 -36.71 22.82
CA LEU A 246 10.21 -36.13 22.66
C LEU A 246 9.15 -37.20 22.33
N THR A 247 9.46 -38.16 21.45
CA THR A 247 8.62 -39.31 21.14
C THR A 247 8.34 -40.14 22.39
N SER A 248 9.37 -40.48 23.17
CA SER A 248 9.20 -41.20 24.43
C SER A 248 8.31 -40.44 25.40
N HIS A 249 8.49 -39.12 25.51
CA HIS A 249 7.65 -38.28 26.35
C HIS A 249 6.18 -38.28 25.87
N ILE A 250 5.93 -38.09 24.57
CA ILE A 250 4.56 -38.06 24.02
C ILE A 250 3.84 -39.39 24.23
N VAL A 251 4.51 -40.52 24.00
CA VAL A 251 3.92 -41.86 24.14
C VAL A 251 3.60 -42.20 25.59
N ASN A 252 4.33 -41.63 26.56
CA ASN A 252 4.13 -41.90 27.98
C ASN A 252 3.43 -40.77 28.75
N CYS A 253 3.04 -39.68 28.09
CA CYS A 253 2.39 -38.52 28.73
C CYS A 253 1.00 -38.27 28.13
N SER A 254 -0.05 -38.60 28.87
CA SER A 254 -1.45 -38.41 28.44
C SER A 254 -1.74 -36.98 27.99
N LYS A 255 -1.24 -35.96 28.72
CA LYS A 255 -1.41 -34.54 28.34
C LYS A 255 -0.84 -34.20 26.96
N CYS A 256 0.35 -34.72 26.63
CA CYS A 256 0.99 -34.44 25.35
C CYS A 256 0.38 -35.27 24.22
N LEU A 257 -0.08 -36.49 24.52
CA LEU A 257 -0.83 -37.32 23.58
C LEU A 257 -2.20 -36.70 23.25
N ASP A 258 -2.88 -36.13 24.24
CA ASP A 258 -4.14 -35.39 24.05
C ASP A 258 -3.93 -34.12 23.20
N LYS A 259 -2.86 -33.35 23.45
CA LYS A 259 -2.48 -32.22 22.59
C LYS A 259 -2.25 -32.66 21.14
N LEU A 260 -1.60 -33.81 20.94
CA LEU A 260 -1.39 -34.37 19.61
C LEU A 260 -2.73 -34.74 18.95
N GLN A 261 -3.66 -35.35 19.69
CA GLN A 261 -5.00 -35.66 19.17
C GLN A 261 -5.80 -34.39 18.83
N GLN A 262 -5.70 -33.33 19.64
CA GLN A 262 -6.35 -32.04 19.36
C GLN A 262 -5.79 -31.41 18.08
N LEU A 263 -4.46 -31.44 17.88
CA LEU A 263 -3.83 -30.99 16.65
C LEU A 263 -4.30 -31.80 15.44
N HIS A 264 -4.36 -33.14 15.60
CA HIS A 264 -4.87 -34.06 14.59
C HIS A 264 -6.31 -33.71 14.22
N SER A 265 -7.20 -33.62 15.21
CA SER A 265 -8.61 -33.23 15.03
C SER A 265 -8.77 -31.87 14.34
N THR A 266 -7.94 -30.89 14.71
CA THR A 266 -7.98 -29.55 14.08
C THR A 266 -7.62 -29.62 12.60
N ILE A 267 -6.51 -30.29 12.25
CA ILE A 267 -6.05 -30.41 10.87
C ILE A 267 -7.08 -31.13 9.99
N TYR A 268 -7.61 -32.27 10.46
CA TYR A 268 -8.51 -33.10 9.66
C TYR A 268 -9.95 -32.59 9.65
N SER A 269 -10.42 -31.94 10.70
CA SER A 269 -11.74 -31.27 10.67
C SER A 269 -11.79 -30.18 9.60
N ILE A 270 -10.71 -29.44 9.36
CA ILE A 270 -10.62 -28.48 8.25
C ILE A 270 -10.54 -29.24 6.91
N ALA A 271 -9.71 -30.27 6.83
CA ALA A 271 -9.50 -31.04 5.60
C ALA A 271 -10.81 -31.65 5.07
N GLU A 272 -11.56 -32.31 5.95
CA GLU A 272 -12.75 -33.11 5.65
C GLU A 272 -14.05 -32.30 5.64
N ARG A 273 -14.05 -31.06 6.17
CA ARG A 273 -15.26 -30.21 6.20
C ARG A 273 -15.93 -30.12 4.82
N PRO A 274 -17.26 -30.26 4.70
CA PRO A 274 -17.94 -30.02 3.43
C PRO A 274 -17.75 -28.57 2.95
N ASN A 275 -17.89 -28.34 1.65
CA ASN A 275 -17.90 -26.99 1.11
C ASN A 275 -19.09 -26.20 1.65
N SER A 276 -18.89 -24.90 1.88
CA SER A 276 -20.00 -23.98 2.04
C SER A 276 -20.71 -23.76 0.70
N ASP A 277 -21.89 -23.14 0.75
CA ASP A 277 -22.59 -22.71 -0.44
C ASP A 277 -22.04 -21.41 -1.05
N VAL A 278 -21.00 -20.80 -0.46
CA VAL A 278 -20.39 -19.60 -1.04
C VAL A 278 -19.55 -19.99 -2.24
N LEU A 279 -19.84 -19.39 -3.39
CA LEU A 279 -18.98 -19.41 -4.57
C LEU A 279 -18.49 -17.99 -4.83
N THR A 280 -17.21 -17.85 -5.13
CA THR A 280 -16.59 -16.58 -5.48
C THR A 280 -16.03 -16.69 -6.88
N CYS A 281 -16.36 -15.75 -7.75
CA CYS A 281 -15.64 -15.57 -8.99
C CYS A 281 -15.04 -14.16 -8.99
N TYR A 282 -13.78 -14.09 -9.37
CA TYR A 282 -12.99 -12.87 -9.34
C TYR A 282 -12.57 -12.60 -10.77
N GLU A 283 -13.09 -11.55 -11.39
CA GLU A 283 -12.80 -11.20 -12.77
C GLU A 283 -11.99 -9.93 -12.85
N TYR A 284 -11.04 -9.86 -13.78
CA TYR A 284 -10.49 -8.58 -14.19
C TYR A 284 -11.58 -7.82 -14.95
N SER A 285 -12.31 -6.96 -14.24
CA SER A 285 -13.04 -5.89 -14.88
C SER A 285 -12.13 -4.69 -14.83
N PRO A 286 -11.55 -4.21 -15.95
CA PRO A 286 -10.99 -2.87 -15.99
C PRO A 286 -11.90 -1.96 -15.18
N VAL A 287 -11.46 -1.47 -14.03
CA VAL A 287 -12.11 -0.31 -13.37
C VAL A 287 -11.62 0.90 -14.15
N VAL A 288 -11.86 0.82 -15.44
CA VAL A 288 -12.10 1.95 -16.30
C VAL A 288 -13.62 1.90 -16.36
N PHE A 289 -14.30 3.03 -16.17
CA PHE A 289 -15.60 3.21 -16.82
C PHE A 289 -15.50 2.54 -18.19
N ASN A 290 -16.19 1.41 -18.35
CA ASN A 290 -15.88 0.39 -19.35
C ASN A 290 -15.56 1.09 -20.67
N SER A 291 -14.35 0.94 -21.23
CA SER A 291 -14.03 1.60 -22.50
C SER A 291 -14.95 1.13 -23.63
N LYS A 292 -15.66 0.00 -23.44
CA LYS A 292 -16.73 -0.50 -24.30
C LYS A 292 -18.14 -0.06 -23.87
N LYS A 293 -18.33 0.52 -22.68
CA LYS A 293 -19.57 1.14 -22.16
C LYS A 293 -19.26 2.35 -21.26
N PRO A 294 -18.79 3.49 -21.83
CA PRO A 294 -18.53 4.74 -21.07
C PRO A 294 -19.78 5.35 -20.40
N ASN A 295 -20.93 4.70 -20.60
CA ASN A 295 -22.27 5.17 -20.26
C ASN A 295 -22.89 4.35 -19.12
N ALA A 296 -22.06 3.79 -18.22
CA ALA A 296 -22.59 3.05 -17.07
C ALA A 296 -23.47 4.00 -16.24
N PRO A 297 -24.72 3.62 -15.93
CA PRO A 297 -25.62 4.48 -15.20
C PRO A 297 -25.07 4.82 -13.82
N ILE A 298 -25.16 6.08 -13.42
CA ILE A 298 -24.77 6.55 -12.09
C ILE A 298 -26.02 6.56 -11.21
N ASN A 299 -25.97 5.83 -10.10
CA ASN A 299 -26.99 5.86 -9.05
C ASN A 299 -26.41 6.47 -7.77
N CYS A 300 -27.25 6.65 -6.74
CA CYS A 300 -26.82 7.31 -5.51
C CYS A 300 -25.68 6.56 -4.82
N SER A 301 -25.69 5.22 -4.86
CA SER A 301 -24.66 4.40 -4.22
C SER A 301 -23.26 4.59 -4.83
N VAL A 302 -23.20 4.83 -6.15
CA VAL A 302 -21.96 5.16 -6.87
C VAL A 302 -21.57 6.59 -6.55
N PHE A 303 -22.53 7.52 -6.60
CA PHE A 303 -22.30 8.95 -6.39
C PHE A 303 -21.75 9.27 -4.98
N LYS A 304 -22.32 8.68 -3.92
CA LYS A 304 -21.94 8.92 -2.52
C LYS A 304 -20.44 8.78 -2.24
N ARG A 305 -19.74 7.94 -3.03
CA ARG A 305 -18.29 7.71 -2.89
C ARG A 305 -17.44 8.91 -3.28
N PHE A 306 -18.00 9.80 -4.10
CA PHE A 306 -17.35 11.01 -4.62
C PHE A 306 -17.83 12.28 -3.91
N MET A 307 -18.89 12.16 -3.09
CA MET A 307 -19.55 13.28 -2.43
C MET A 307 -18.62 14.17 -1.59
N PRO A 308 -17.64 13.64 -0.81
CA PRO A 308 -16.73 14.49 -0.05
C PRO A 308 -15.80 15.33 -0.92
N GLN A 309 -15.42 14.84 -2.11
CA GLN A 309 -14.62 15.61 -3.06
C GLN A 309 -15.45 16.75 -3.66
N PHE A 310 -16.73 16.48 -3.97
CA PHE A 310 -17.64 17.52 -4.44
C PHE A 310 -17.92 18.59 -3.39
N ALA A 311 -18.01 18.21 -2.12
CA ALA A 311 -18.19 19.16 -1.03
C ALA A 311 -16.99 20.12 -0.86
N ARG A 312 -15.78 19.67 -1.22
CA ARG A 312 -14.55 20.46 -1.15
C ARG A 312 -14.51 21.56 -2.20
N ASP A 313 -14.84 21.21 -3.45
CA ASP A 313 -14.54 22.01 -4.62
C ASP A 313 -15.79 22.68 -5.17
N LYS A 314 -16.52 23.43 -4.33
CA LYS A 314 -17.76 24.16 -4.72
C LYS A 314 -17.59 25.07 -5.95
N LEU A 315 -16.37 25.34 -6.46
CA LEU A 315 -16.15 26.33 -7.51
C LEU A 315 -15.15 26.06 -8.66
N GLU A 316 -14.19 25.10 -8.67
CA GLU A 316 -13.12 25.19 -9.72
C GLU A 316 -12.49 23.89 -10.30
N MET A 317 -12.90 22.68 -9.91
CA MET A 317 -12.39 21.46 -10.56
C MET A 317 -13.37 20.87 -11.59
N TYR A 318 -12.82 20.39 -12.72
CA TYR A 318 -13.54 19.70 -13.79
C TYR A 318 -14.31 18.50 -13.23
N LEU A 319 -15.60 18.70 -12.92
CA LEU A 319 -16.51 17.61 -12.63
C LEU A 319 -16.62 16.76 -13.89
N PRO A 320 -16.47 15.44 -13.77
CA PRO A 320 -16.95 14.57 -14.82
C PRO A 320 -18.43 14.84 -15.07
N SER A 321 -18.74 15.18 -16.31
CA SER A 321 -20.08 15.52 -16.79
C SER A 321 -21.18 14.61 -16.22
N ALA A 322 -20.94 13.30 -16.16
CA ALA A 322 -21.88 12.31 -15.64
C ALA A 322 -22.25 12.47 -14.15
N LEU A 323 -21.27 12.80 -13.29
CA LEU A 323 -21.51 13.00 -11.85
C LEU A 323 -22.21 14.34 -11.61
N SER A 324 -21.87 15.36 -12.41
CA SER A 324 -22.59 16.64 -12.41
C SER A 324 -24.05 16.47 -12.83
N SER A 325 -24.32 15.69 -13.88
CA SER A 325 -25.68 15.35 -14.29
C SER A 325 -26.45 14.62 -13.18
N HIS A 326 -25.83 13.67 -12.48
CA HIS A 326 -26.49 12.99 -11.37
C HIS A 326 -26.83 13.93 -10.21
N LEU A 327 -25.95 14.87 -9.86
CA LEU A 327 -26.25 15.91 -8.89
C LEU A 327 -27.45 16.78 -9.30
N GLY A 328 -27.55 17.11 -10.59
CA GLY A 328 -28.67 17.89 -11.13
C GLY A 328 -29.99 17.13 -11.19
N GLU A 329 -29.95 15.79 -11.27
CA GLU A 329 -31.14 14.93 -11.35
C GLU A 329 -31.58 14.34 -10.00
N CYS A 330 -30.67 14.20 -9.04
CA CYS A 330 -30.93 13.57 -7.75
C CYS A 330 -30.90 14.58 -6.60
N ASP A 331 -32.08 15.12 -6.25
CA ASP A 331 -32.26 16.05 -5.13
C ASP A 331 -31.64 15.56 -3.82
N GLN A 332 -31.68 14.24 -3.56
CA GLN A 332 -31.12 13.67 -2.34
C GLN A 332 -29.59 13.78 -2.31
N CYS A 333 -28.91 13.39 -3.40
CA CYS A 333 -27.45 13.49 -3.50
C CYS A 333 -26.99 14.95 -3.48
N SER A 334 -27.76 15.85 -4.09
CA SER A 334 -27.52 17.29 -4.05
C SER A 334 -27.56 17.83 -2.62
N ARG A 335 -28.66 17.59 -1.88
CA ARG A 335 -28.78 17.99 -0.47
C ARG A 335 -27.71 17.39 0.42
N ASP A 336 -27.40 16.10 0.23
CA ASP A 336 -26.36 15.43 1.01
C ASP A 336 -24.98 16.07 0.75
N CYS A 337 -24.68 16.44 -0.49
CA CYS A 337 -23.44 17.12 -0.86
C CYS A 337 -23.35 18.53 -0.27
N GLU A 338 -24.43 19.32 -0.36
CA GLU A 338 -24.55 20.63 0.29
C GLU A 338 -24.36 20.51 1.81
N THR A 339 -24.99 19.51 2.42
CA THR A 339 -24.90 19.26 3.86
C THR A 339 -23.45 18.96 4.29
N ILE A 340 -22.69 18.18 3.51
CA ILE A 340 -21.25 17.95 3.79
C ILE A 340 -20.43 19.21 3.56
N ALA A 341 -20.72 19.99 2.51
CA ALA A 341 -20.00 21.23 2.23
C ALA A 341 -20.18 22.26 3.35
N ASP A 342 -21.39 22.36 3.92
CA ASP A 342 -21.71 23.28 5.01
C ASP A 342 -21.04 22.89 6.34
N MET A 343 -20.47 21.68 6.45
CA MET A 343 -19.67 21.27 7.61
C MET A 343 -18.27 21.90 7.63
N ALA A 344 -17.81 22.48 6.52
CA ALA A 344 -16.48 23.12 6.38
C ALA A 344 -15.32 22.20 6.80
N LEU A 345 -15.42 20.90 6.48
CA LEU A 345 -14.41 19.90 6.82
C LEU A 345 -13.12 20.12 6.02
N ASP A 346 -11.98 19.91 6.68
CA ASP A 346 -10.69 19.93 6.00
C ASP A 346 -10.48 18.70 5.08
N PRO A 347 -9.46 18.69 4.21
CA PRO A 347 -9.23 17.57 3.29
C PRO A 347 -9.06 16.19 3.94
N PHE A 348 -8.50 16.13 5.15
CA PHE A 348 -8.30 14.88 5.88
C PHE A 348 -9.63 14.40 6.48
N GLN A 349 -10.40 15.32 7.05
CA GLN A 349 -11.75 15.05 7.56
C GLN A 349 -12.69 14.58 6.44
N LEU A 350 -12.63 15.19 5.26
CA LEU A 350 -13.40 14.75 4.08
C LEU A 350 -13.02 13.34 3.62
N ASP A 351 -11.74 12.95 3.70
CA ASP A 351 -11.33 11.58 3.40
C ASP A 351 -11.88 10.58 4.43
N ASN A 352 -11.95 10.97 5.71
CA ASN A 352 -12.63 10.16 6.73
C ASN A 352 -14.14 10.02 6.45
N VAL A 353 -14.82 11.09 6.03
CA VAL A 353 -16.23 11.01 5.56
C VAL A 353 -16.35 10.01 4.42
N LYS A 354 -15.44 10.08 3.44
CA LYS A 354 -15.41 9.13 2.31
C LYS A 354 -15.34 7.69 2.80
N GLN A 355 -14.47 7.38 3.77
CA GLN A 355 -14.38 6.04 4.35
C GLN A 355 -15.68 5.60 5.04
N ILE A 356 -16.37 6.51 5.74
CA ILE A 356 -17.65 6.22 6.40
C ILE A 356 -18.76 5.96 5.37
N LEU A 357 -18.81 6.74 4.29
CA LEU A 357 -19.80 6.58 3.21
C LEU A 357 -19.58 5.30 2.39
N ILE A 358 -18.34 4.79 2.33
CA ILE A 358 -17.97 3.57 1.60
C ILE A 358 -18.06 2.31 2.49
N GLY A 359 -17.75 2.45 3.78
CA GLY A 359 -17.53 1.34 4.69
C GLY A 359 -18.79 0.53 5.02
N LYS A 360 -18.68 -0.80 4.93
CA LYS A 360 -19.62 -1.72 5.61
C LYS A 360 -19.07 -2.07 7.00
N PRO A 361 -19.89 -2.09 8.07
CA PRO A 361 -19.44 -2.40 9.43
C PRO A 361 -18.79 -3.78 9.61
N GLN A 362 -19.02 -4.70 8.67
CA GLN A 362 -18.51 -6.08 8.68
C GLN A 362 -16.99 -6.18 8.48
N ARG A 363 -16.30 -5.11 8.06
CA ARG A 363 -14.87 -5.14 7.71
C ARG A 363 -13.91 -4.98 8.89
N ALA A 364 -14.38 -4.56 10.06
CA ALA A 364 -13.50 -4.27 11.19
C ALA A 364 -12.93 -5.53 11.88
N ASN A 365 -13.39 -6.75 11.56
CA ASN A 365 -13.11 -7.98 12.32
C ASN A 365 -13.38 -7.85 13.84
N VAL A 366 -14.20 -6.86 14.24
CA VAL A 366 -14.62 -6.62 15.61
C VAL A 366 -16.10 -6.99 15.71
N SER A 367 -16.46 -7.84 16.67
CA SER A 367 -17.86 -8.16 16.93
C SER A 367 -18.56 -7.03 17.70
N CYS A 368 -19.89 -6.92 17.59
CA CYS A 368 -20.66 -5.97 18.38
C CYS A 368 -20.41 -6.13 19.89
N SER A 369 -20.27 -7.37 20.38
CA SER A 369 -20.01 -7.64 21.80
C SER A 369 -18.61 -7.20 22.25
N GLN A 370 -17.61 -7.26 21.37
CA GLN A 370 -16.28 -6.70 21.63
C GLN A 370 -16.35 -5.17 21.64
N ALA A 371 -16.99 -4.56 20.63
CA ALA A 371 -17.07 -3.11 20.51
C ALA A 371 -17.86 -2.46 21.66
N GLN A 372 -18.97 -3.07 22.07
CA GLN A 372 -19.85 -2.55 23.11
C GLN A 372 -19.14 -2.34 24.47
N LYS A 373 -18.08 -3.11 24.76
CA LYS A 373 -17.25 -2.93 25.97
C LYS A 373 -16.54 -1.57 26.02
N PHE A 374 -16.40 -0.92 24.87
CA PHE A 374 -15.72 0.37 24.74
C PHE A 374 -16.68 1.54 24.53
N ILE A 375 -18.00 1.35 24.66
CA ILE A 375 -18.96 2.46 24.49
C ILE A 375 -18.76 3.55 25.54
N ASP A 376 -18.59 3.21 26.82
CA ASP A 376 -18.38 4.21 27.88
C ASP A 376 -17.12 5.07 27.63
N PRO A 377 -15.92 4.49 27.39
CA PRO A 377 -14.76 5.31 27.05
C PRO A 377 -14.93 6.07 25.73
N PHE A 378 -15.60 5.49 24.72
CA PHE A 378 -15.83 6.17 23.43
C PHE A 378 -16.71 7.41 23.59
N VAL A 379 -17.80 7.27 24.35
CA VAL A 379 -18.74 8.36 24.62
C VAL A 379 -18.07 9.48 25.44
N LYS A 380 -17.14 9.12 26.34
CA LYS A 380 -16.33 10.05 27.14
C LYS A 380 -15.05 10.53 26.43
N LEU A 381 -14.92 10.27 25.11
CA LEU A 381 -13.77 10.68 24.29
C LEU A 381 -12.40 10.16 24.75
N GLY A 382 -12.36 9.04 25.49
CA GLY A 382 -11.16 8.34 25.92
C GLY A 382 -10.56 7.46 24.82
N PHE A 383 -10.29 8.05 23.65
CA PHE A 383 -9.86 7.32 22.45
C PHE A 383 -8.47 6.68 22.58
N ASP A 384 -7.64 7.15 23.51
CA ASP A 384 -6.35 6.56 23.86
C ASP A 384 -6.46 5.10 24.35
N LYS A 385 -7.66 4.68 24.78
CA LYS A 385 -7.94 3.34 25.32
C LYS A 385 -8.68 2.45 24.34
N ILE A 386 -8.95 2.91 23.12
CA ILE A 386 -9.83 2.22 22.17
C ILE A 386 -9.05 1.89 20.91
N ASP A 387 -9.04 0.61 20.54
CA ASP A 387 -8.47 0.18 19.28
C ASP A 387 -9.17 0.88 18.08
N ARG A 388 -8.40 1.18 17.04
CA ARG A 388 -8.90 1.87 15.84
C ARG A 388 -10.06 1.13 15.19
N LEU A 389 -9.98 -0.20 15.08
CA LEU A 389 -11.01 -1.02 14.45
C LEU A 389 -12.28 -1.04 15.30
N VAL A 390 -12.13 -1.02 16.62
CA VAL A 390 -13.26 -0.87 17.56
C VAL A 390 -13.95 0.48 17.37
N SER A 391 -13.19 1.57 17.31
CA SER A 391 -13.74 2.91 17.08
C SER A 391 -14.49 3.01 15.76
N LEU A 392 -13.92 2.47 14.67
CA LEU A 392 -14.57 2.42 13.36
C LEU A 392 -15.86 1.59 13.39
N HIS A 393 -15.86 0.45 14.09
CA HIS A 393 -17.05 -0.38 14.26
C HIS A 393 -18.14 0.35 15.04
N LEU A 394 -17.81 1.05 16.13
CA LEU A 394 -18.76 1.85 16.92
C LEU A 394 -19.40 2.97 16.09
N CYS A 395 -18.69 3.51 15.11
CA CYS A 395 -19.20 4.55 14.20
C CYS A 395 -20.09 3.99 13.07
N THR A 396 -19.77 2.79 12.56
CA THR A 396 -20.37 2.26 11.32
C THR A 396 -21.43 1.19 11.55
N CYS A 397 -21.41 0.48 12.69
CA CYS A 397 -22.41 -0.55 13.02
C CYS A 397 -23.69 0.11 13.56
N PRO A 398 -24.87 -0.09 12.92
CA PRO A 398 -26.13 0.53 13.36
C PRO A 398 -26.49 0.25 14.82
N ASP A 399 -26.31 -0.99 15.29
CA ASP A 399 -26.66 -1.41 16.65
C ASP A 399 -25.76 -0.74 17.69
N CYS A 400 -24.43 -0.83 17.49
CA CYS A 400 -23.46 -0.20 18.38
C CYS A 400 -23.61 1.33 18.39
N ARG A 401 -23.87 1.92 17.24
CA ARG A 401 -24.07 3.36 17.09
C ARG A 401 -25.33 3.85 17.81
N ASN A 402 -26.44 3.11 17.72
CA ASN A 402 -27.66 3.44 18.46
C ASN A 402 -27.41 3.42 19.98
N LEU A 403 -26.61 2.47 20.47
CA LEU A 403 -26.18 2.47 21.87
C LEU A 403 -25.31 3.68 22.19
N VAL A 404 -24.35 4.06 21.34
CA VAL A 404 -23.54 5.29 21.52
C VAL A 404 -24.44 6.53 21.65
N TYR A 405 -25.48 6.66 20.81
CA TYR A 405 -26.45 7.75 20.91
C TYR A 405 -27.26 7.73 22.20
N TRP A 406 -27.69 6.54 22.62
CA TRP A 406 -28.43 6.40 23.88
C TRP A 406 -27.57 6.80 25.07
N TYR A 407 -26.33 6.34 25.14
CA TYR A 407 -25.39 6.69 26.22
C TYR A 407 -25.03 8.18 26.22
N ARG A 408 -24.76 8.78 25.05
CA ARG A 408 -24.53 10.22 24.92
C ARG A 408 -25.74 11.03 25.37
N LYS A 409 -26.96 10.65 24.96
CA LYS A 409 -28.19 11.33 25.39
C LYS A 409 -28.36 11.24 26.91
N LYS A 410 -28.14 10.06 27.51
CA LYS A 410 -28.19 9.88 28.96
C LYS A 410 -27.19 10.79 29.69
N LEU A 411 -25.95 10.91 29.18
CA LEU A 411 -24.97 11.84 29.74
C LEU A 411 -25.43 13.30 29.61
N ILE A 412 -25.88 13.71 28.43
CA ILE A 412 -26.37 15.07 28.18
C ILE A 412 -27.50 15.42 29.15
N ASP A 413 -28.44 14.50 29.39
CA ASP A 413 -29.58 14.72 30.29
C ASP A 413 -29.18 14.77 31.78
N CYS A 414 -27.99 14.27 32.13
CA CYS A 414 -27.43 14.32 33.48
C CYS A 414 -26.49 15.51 33.72
N LEU A 415 -26.11 16.25 32.68
CA LEU A 415 -25.20 17.40 32.79
C LEU A 415 -25.98 18.70 32.93
N GLU A 416 -25.46 19.62 33.75
CA GLU A 416 -25.99 20.98 33.84
C GLU A 416 -25.67 21.78 32.56
N PRO A 417 -26.55 22.71 32.14
CA PRO A 417 -26.27 23.62 31.02
C PRO A 417 -24.90 24.30 31.15
N CYS A 418 -24.17 24.39 30.04
CA CYS A 418 -22.81 24.89 30.06
C CYS A 418 -22.76 26.40 29.85
N ASP A 419 -22.71 27.17 30.94
CA ASP A 419 -22.39 28.61 30.87
C ASP A 419 -20.87 28.88 30.82
N LYS A 420 -20.04 27.84 30.89
CA LYS A 420 -18.59 27.96 31.04
C LYS A 420 -17.88 28.03 29.69
N SER A 421 -17.00 29.02 29.53
CA SER A 421 -15.91 28.91 28.56
C SER A 421 -14.90 27.87 29.03
N ALA A 422 -14.39 27.02 28.14
CA ALA A 422 -13.35 26.05 28.46
C ALA A 422 -12.02 26.78 28.72
N GLN A 423 -11.79 27.22 29.96
CA GLN A 423 -10.54 27.84 30.44
C GLN A 423 -9.98 28.93 29.49
N GLY A 424 -10.84 29.71 28.82
CA GLY A 424 -10.43 30.77 27.88
C GLY A 424 -9.94 30.30 26.50
N HIS A 425 -10.02 29.01 26.16
CA HIS A 425 -9.58 28.49 24.86
C HIS A 425 -10.65 28.56 23.76
N PHE A 426 -11.92 28.29 24.10
CA PHE A 426 -13.05 28.37 23.18
C PHE A 426 -14.39 28.52 23.92
N LEU A 427 -15.41 29.01 23.20
CA LEU A 427 -16.81 29.00 23.65
C LEU A 427 -17.54 27.85 22.96
N CYS A 428 -18.32 27.07 23.70
CA CYS A 428 -19.06 25.92 23.18
C CYS A 428 -19.90 26.27 21.96
N LYS A 429 -20.51 27.47 21.96
CA LYS A 429 -21.33 27.99 20.86
C LYS A 429 -20.56 28.21 19.56
N ASP A 430 -19.26 28.53 19.63
CA ASP A 430 -18.44 28.88 18.47
C ASP A 430 -17.88 27.65 17.74
N LEU A 431 -17.97 26.47 18.35
CA LEU A 431 -17.51 25.22 17.74
C LEU A 431 -18.31 24.87 16.48
N GLY A 432 -17.64 24.77 15.34
CA GLY A 432 -18.19 24.28 14.08
C GLY A 432 -18.20 22.75 14.01
N SER A 433 -18.71 22.22 12.89
CA SER A 433 -18.68 20.78 12.61
C SER A 433 -17.25 20.26 12.43
N SER A 434 -16.38 21.01 11.76
CA SER A 434 -14.96 20.67 11.59
C SER A 434 -14.22 20.55 12.92
N ASP A 435 -14.52 21.40 13.91
CA ASP A 435 -13.85 21.38 15.21
C ASP A 435 -14.14 20.10 16.00
N VAL A 436 -15.35 19.52 15.82
CA VAL A 436 -15.79 18.33 16.57
C VAL A 436 -15.68 17.04 15.76
N PHE A 437 -15.34 17.11 14.47
CA PHE A 437 -15.35 15.97 13.55
C PHE A 437 -14.44 14.82 14.00
N ASP A 438 -13.18 15.11 14.33
CA ASP A 438 -12.20 14.09 14.73
C ASP A 438 -12.56 13.40 16.06
N HIS A 439 -13.48 14.01 16.83
CA HIS A 439 -14.05 13.45 18.04
C HIS A 439 -15.36 12.67 17.80
N CYS A 440 -15.97 12.84 16.63
CA CYS A 440 -17.06 11.97 16.16
C CYS A 440 -16.51 10.70 15.51
N PHE A 441 -15.44 10.83 14.71
CA PHE A 441 -14.88 9.77 13.88
C PHE A 441 -13.35 9.70 14.03
N PRO A 442 -12.85 9.12 15.13
CA PRO A 442 -11.41 9.02 15.39
C PRO A 442 -10.77 7.96 14.47
N CYS A 443 -10.52 8.32 13.22
CA CYS A 443 -9.98 7.43 12.21
C CYS A 443 -8.45 7.62 12.07
N GLY A 444 -7.69 6.89 12.91
CA GLY A 444 -6.43 6.21 12.54
C GLY A 444 -5.20 6.99 12.08
N GLY A 445 -5.26 8.29 11.82
CA GLY A 445 -4.07 9.11 11.69
C GLY A 445 -3.38 9.21 13.05
N ASN A 446 -2.05 9.22 13.06
CA ASN A 446 -1.30 9.59 14.25
C ASN A 446 -1.90 10.92 14.73
N LEU A 447 -2.53 10.97 15.92
CA LEU A 447 -3.23 12.15 16.44
C LEU A 447 -2.32 13.39 16.49
N SER A 448 -1.01 13.21 16.32
CA SER A 448 -0.03 14.25 16.04
C SER A 448 -0.36 15.12 14.82
N HIS A 449 -1.01 14.59 13.76
CA HIS A 449 -1.40 15.40 12.60
C HIS A 449 -2.53 16.39 12.92
N VAL A 450 -3.50 15.97 13.75
CA VAL A 450 -4.57 16.85 14.28
C VAL A 450 -3.98 17.99 15.12
N ARG A 451 -2.83 17.76 15.77
CA ARG A 451 -2.12 18.79 16.57
C ARG A 451 -1.44 19.88 15.74
N GLY A 452 -1.25 19.68 14.43
CA GLY A 452 -0.53 20.63 13.58
C GLY A 452 -1.38 21.79 13.05
N HIS A 453 -2.69 21.58 12.89
CA HIS A 453 -3.60 22.57 12.28
C HIS A 453 -4.55 23.24 13.27
N GLN A 454 -4.75 22.67 14.47
CA GLN A 454 -5.58 23.28 15.50
C GLN A 454 -4.74 24.15 16.44
N ARG A 455 -5.38 25.18 17.00
CA ARG A 455 -4.78 26.11 17.96
C ARG A 455 -4.07 25.29 19.07
N PRO A 456 -2.79 25.55 19.39
CA PRO A 456 -2.07 24.83 20.43
C PRO A 456 -2.89 24.78 21.73
N GLY A 457 -3.15 23.58 22.24
CA GLY A 457 -3.94 23.35 23.46
C GLY A 457 -5.45 23.16 23.26
N PHE A 458 -6.02 23.48 22.09
CA PHE A 458 -7.46 23.31 21.83
C PHE A 458 -7.90 21.86 22.04
N TYR A 459 -7.18 20.90 21.45
CA TYR A 459 -7.54 19.48 21.52
C TYR A 459 -7.59 18.96 22.96
N GLN A 460 -6.59 19.29 23.79
CA GLN A 460 -6.55 18.85 25.19
C GLN A 460 -7.65 19.52 26.00
N ALA A 461 -7.86 20.82 25.81
CA ALA A 461 -8.95 21.56 26.46
C ALA A 461 -10.32 21.01 26.04
N PHE A 462 -10.50 20.65 24.76
CA PHE A 462 -11.74 20.09 24.25
C PHE A 462 -12.01 18.69 24.79
N ILE A 463 -11.02 17.79 24.82
CA ILE A 463 -11.20 16.44 25.39
C ILE A 463 -11.51 16.49 26.89
N SER A 464 -10.90 17.42 27.63
CA SER A 464 -11.21 17.58 29.05
C SER A 464 -12.59 18.20 29.28
N HIS A 465 -13.04 19.10 28.40
CA HIS A 465 -14.30 19.83 28.56
C HIS A 465 -15.52 19.10 28.01
N ALA A 466 -15.43 18.56 26.79
CA ALA A 466 -16.56 18.05 26.04
C ALA A 466 -17.34 16.94 26.77
N PRO A 467 -16.72 15.94 27.43
CA PRO A 467 -17.45 14.90 28.18
C PRO A 467 -18.30 15.45 29.33
N GLU A 468 -18.01 16.65 29.82
CA GLU A 468 -18.71 17.34 30.92
C GLU A 468 -19.62 18.47 30.42
N CYS A 469 -19.76 18.64 29.10
CA CYS A 469 -20.50 19.73 28.48
C CYS A 469 -21.65 19.19 27.62
N PRO A 470 -22.93 19.45 27.97
CA PRO A 470 -24.07 18.96 27.21
C PRO A 470 -24.11 19.55 25.79
N ASP A 471 -23.67 20.79 25.59
CA ASP A 471 -23.65 21.43 24.28
C ASP A 471 -22.62 20.81 23.34
N CYS A 472 -21.40 20.56 23.82
CA CYS A 472 -20.34 19.92 23.03
C CYS A 472 -20.72 18.48 22.67
N LEU A 473 -21.22 17.69 23.62
CA LEU A 473 -21.73 16.34 23.34
C LEU A 473 -22.92 16.36 22.39
N GLY A 474 -23.80 17.36 22.53
CA GLY A 474 -24.92 17.59 21.63
C GLY A 474 -24.46 17.83 20.19
N LYS A 475 -23.45 18.67 19.98
CA LYS A 475 -22.84 18.93 18.67
C LYS A 475 -22.17 17.68 18.08
N ILE A 476 -21.38 16.96 18.88
CA ILE A 476 -20.75 15.69 18.47
C ILE A 476 -21.82 14.68 18.03
N GLN A 477 -22.89 14.51 18.83
CA GLN A 477 -23.97 13.59 18.49
C GLN A 477 -24.73 14.04 17.23
N LYS A 478 -25.00 15.33 17.07
CA LYS A 478 -25.67 15.89 15.89
C LYS A 478 -24.86 15.61 14.64
N LEU A 479 -23.55 15.91 14.63
CA LEU A 479 -22.67 15.66 13.50
C LEU A 479 -22.60 14.17 13.15
N HIS A 480 -22.41 13.30 14.15
CA HIS A 480 -22.36 11.86 13.94
C HIS A 480 -23.66 11.32 13.34
N LYS A 481 -24.82 11.81 13.80
CA LYS A 481 -26.13 11.49 13.22
C LYS A 481 -26.24 11.95 11.77
N THR A 482 -25.88 13.20 11.47
CA THR A 482 -25.96 13.74 10.10
C THR A 482 -25.15 12.90 9.12
N ILE A 483 -23.89 12.60 9.43
CA ILE A 483 -23.02 11.82 8.52
C ILE A 483 -23.50 10.37 8.40
N SER A 484 -23.95 9.76 9.50
CA SER A 484 -24.53 8.42 9.47
C SER A 484 -25.81 8.35 8.64
N THR A 485 -26.67 9.36 8.75
CA THR A 485 -27.91 9.46 7.97
C THR A 485 -27.60 9.59 6.47
N ILE A 486 -26.62 10.42 6.09
CA ILE A 486 -26.14 10.51 4.70
C ILE A 486 -25.61 9.15 4.22
N ALA A 487 -24.80 8.46 5.03
CA ALA A 487 -24.29 7.13 4.69
C ALA A 487 -25.44 6.13 4.44
N GLU A 488 -26.50 6.20 5.24
CA GLU A 488 -27.61 5.25 5.25
C GLU A 488 -28.79 5.59 4.35
N HIS A 489 -28.84 6.79 3.76
CA HIS A 489 -29.89 7.11 2.80
C HIS A 489 -30.00 6.02 1.73
N ARG A 490 -31.22 5.52 1.52
CA ARG A 490 -31.49 4.57 0.45
C ARG A 490 -31.21 5.24 -0.89
N ASP A 491 -30.93 4.43 -1.91
CA ASP A 491 -30.86 4.94 -3.28
C ASP A 491 -32.20 5.61 -3.62
N SER A 492 -32.17 6.82 -4.15
CA SER A 492 -33.37 7.56 -4.53
C SER A 492 -34.11 6.90 -5.69
N GLY A 493 -33.48 5.92 -6.36
CA GLY A 493 -33.96 5.33 -7.60
C GLY A 493 -33.66 6.18 -8.83
N VAL A 494 -33.12 7.39 -8.65
CA VAL A 494 -32.58 8.20 -9.74
C VAL A 494 -31.35 7.50 -10.28
N VAL A 495 -31.42 7.17 -11.56
CA VAL A 495 -30.32 6.56 -12.31
C VAL A 495 -30.05 7.46 -13.49
N THR A 496 -28.91 8.15 -13.45
CA THR A 496 -28.50 9.06 -14.50
C THR A 496 -27.83 8.25 -15.60
N ASN A 497 -28.52 8.11 -16.72
CA ASN A 497 -27.99 7.47 -17.91
C ASN A 497 -27.06 8.46 -18.60
N ASN A 498 -25.76 8.18 -18.57
CA ASN A 498 -24.80 9.03 -19.22
C ASN A 498 -24.80 8.75 -20.74
N ASN A 499 -25.69 9.38 -21.50
CA ASN A 499 -25.75 9.18 -22.95
C ASN A 499 -24.60 9.88 -23.70
N ASN A 500 -23.88 10.78 -23.03
CA ASN A 500 -22.77 11.53 -23.61
C ASN A 500 -21.44 10.81 -23.36
N ILE A 501 -20.64 10.64 -24.43
CA ILE A 501 -19.31 10.06 -24.36
C ILE A 501 -18.43 10.97 -23.50
N ILE A 502 -18.01 10.49 -22.32
CA ILE A 502 -17.09 11.23 -21.44
C ILE A 502 -15.78 11.51 -22.20
N PRO A 503 -15.39 12.79 -22.38
CA PRO A 503 -14.14 13.17 -23.05
C PRO A 503 -12.91 12.52 -22.41
N SER A 504 -11.90 12.19 -23.21
CA SER A 504 -10.69 11.48 -22.74
C SER A 504 -9.91 12.22 -21.64
N HIS A 505 -9.96 13.56 -21.61
CA HIS A 505 -9.32 14.37 -20.56
C HIS A 505 -10.12 14.34 -19.24
N GLU A 506 -11.45 14.31 -19.27
CA GLU A 506 -12.29 14.09 -18.07
C GLU A 506 -12.05 12.70 -17.44
N ARG A 507 -11.61 11.72 -18.24
CA ARG A 507 -11.25 10.38 -17.74
C ARG A 507 -10.02 10.38 -16.85
N GLN A 508 -9.12 11.38 -16.97
CA GLN A 508 -7.92 11.47 -16.13
C GLN A 508 -8.22 11.96 -14.71
N GLY A 509 -9.27 12.78 -14.52
CA GLY A 509 -9.73 13.22 -13.20
C GLY A 509 -10.23 12.09 -12.28
N PHE A 510 -10.53 10.93 -12.85
CA PHE A 510 -10.96 9.74 -12.11
C PHE A 510 -9.81 8.85 -11.61
N LEU A 511 -8.56 9.13 -11.99
CA LEU A 511 -7.40 8.28 -11.67
C LEU A 511 -6.87 8.46 -10.25
N GLY A 512 -7.39 9.43 -9.48
CA GLY A 512 -6.99 9.70 -8.09
C GLY A 512 -7.90 9.12 -7.01
N LEU A 513 -8.68 8.08 -7.32
CA LEU A 513 -9.84 7.68 -6.51
C LEU A 513 -9.65 6.30 -5.84
N ASP A 514 -9.21 6.32 -4.58
CA ASP A 514 -9.13 5.15 -3.70
C ASP A 514 -10.53 4.56 -3.43
N TYR A 515 -10.81 3.41 -4.02
CA TYR A 515 -11.54 2.31 -3.40
C TYR A 515 -10.48 1.45 -2.70
N GLU A 516 -10.85 0.73 -1.65
CA GLU A 516 -9.96 -0.27 -1.03
C GLU A 516 -9.45 -1.34 -2.02
N TYR A 517 -10.04 -1.47 -3.22
CA TYR A 517 -9.54 -2.28 -4.33
C TYR A 517 -9.38 -1.55 -5.69
N SER A 518 -9.52 -0.22 -5.79
CA SER A 518 -9.57 0.49 -7.11
C SER A 518 -8.21 0.67 -7.75
N ASN A 519 -7.14 0.52 -6.99
CA ASN A 519 -5.80 0.40 -7.55
C ASN A 519 -5.68 -0.86 -8.43
N TYR A 520 -6.69 -1.73 -8.42
CA TYR A 520 -6.73 -2.95 -9.21
C TYR A 520 -8.02 -3.04 -10.07
N PRO A 521 -7.89 -3.29 -11.38
CA PRO A 521 -9.02 -3.39 -12.32
C PRO A 521 -9.82 -4.69 -12.13
N ILE A 522 -10.68 -4.77 -11.10
CA ILE A 522 -11.25 -6.05 -10.65
C ILE A 522 -12.75 -5.95 -10.29
N LYS A 523 -13.52 -6.97 -10.67
CA LYS A 523 -14.91 -7.20 -10.29
C LYS A 523 -15.04 -8.54 -9.58
N VAL A 524 -15.73 -8.52 -8.44
CA VAL A 524 -15.96 -9.71 -7.62
C VAL A 524 -17.45 -10.02 -7.64
N TRP A 525 -17.79 -11.27 -7.88
CA TRP A 525 -19.13 -11.80 -7.70
C TRP A 525 -19.08 -12.86 -6.60
N VAL A 526 -20.03 -12.74 -5.67
CA VAL A 526 -20.27 -13.72 -4.62
C VAL A 526 -21.70 -14.18 -4.79
N GLN A 527 -21.90 -15.48 -4.94
CA GLN A 527 -23.23 -16.06 -5.09
C GLN A 527 -23.38 -17.27 -4.17
N ASN A 528 -24.61 -17.46 -3.68
CA ASN A 528 -24.97 -18.68 -2.97
C ASN A 528 -25.26 -19.79 -4.00
N LYS A 529 -24.63 -20.95 -3.83
CA LYS A 529 -24.75 -22.11 -4.71
C LYS A 529 -26.21 -22.54 -4.94
N ALA A 530 -27.09 -22.34 -3.96
CA ALA A 530 -28.52 -22.65 -4.08
C ALA A 530 -29.27 -21.71 -5.05
N GLU A 531 -28.80 -20.48 -5.22
CA GLU A 531 -29.41 -19.46 -6.10
C GLU A 531 -28.96 -19.61 -7.56
N ILE A 532 -27.89 -20.35 -7.77
CA ILE A 532 -27.31 -20.57 -9.08
C ILE A 532 -28.08 -21.70 -9.79
N LYS A 533 -29.15 -21.32 -10.50
CA LYS A 533 -29.64 -22.13 -11.63
C LYS A 533 -28.66 -21.99 -12.78
N LEU A 534 -27.48 -22.60 -12.67
CA LEU A 534 -26.57 -22.75 -13.81
C LEU A 534 -27.32 -23.55 -14.85
N THR A 535 -27.84 -22.85 -15.86
CA THR A 535 -28.24 -23.53 -17.09
C THR A 535 -26.98 -24.22 -17.61
N THR A 536 -27.13 -25.40 -18.18
CA THR A 536 -26.01 -26.16 -18.77
C THR A 536 -25.26 -25.32 -19.82
N GLU A 537 -25.92 -24.30 -20.37
CA GLU A 537 -25.39 -23.28 -21.27
C GLU A 537 -24.43 -22.30 -20.59
N ASP A 538 -24.68 -21.83 -19.36
CA ASP A 538 -23.77 -20.92 -18.64
C ASP A 538 -22.41 -21.59 -18.32
N LYS A 539 -22.40 -22.90 -18.03
CA LYS A 539 -21.15 -23.66 -17.88
C LYS A 539 -20.39 -23.77 -19.20
N ALA A 540 -21.07 -23.91 -20.32
CA ALA A 540 -20.43 -23.98 -21.65
C ALA A 540 -19.92 -22.59 -22.09
N GLN A 541 -20.70 -21.53 -21.87
CA GLN A 541 -20.38 -20.17 -22.29
C GLN A 541 -19.21 -19.55 -21.50
N HIS A 542 -19.02 -19.93 -20.22
CA HIS A 542 -17.85 -19.51 -19.44
C HIS A 542 -16.57 -20.27 -19.78
N THR A 543 -16.66 -21.44 -20.42
CA THR A 543 -15.48 -22.21 -20.86
C THR A 543 -14.93 -21.69 -22.21
N GLU A 544 -15.66 -20.81 -22.91
CA GLU A 544 -15.29 -20.25 -24.23
C GLU A 544 -15.31 -18.70 -24.26
N SER A 545 -15.10 -18.02 -23.13
CA SER A 545 -15.02 -16.55 -23.09
C SER A 545 -13.68 -16.03 -23.66
N PRO A 546 -13.65 -14.89 -24.41
CA PRO A 546 -12.41 -14.23 -24.87
C PRO A 546 -11.50 -13.75 -23.71
N ALA A 547 -11.95 -13.83 -22.46
CA ALA A 547 -11.10 -13.70 -21.27
C ALA A 547 -10.03 -14.82 -21.17
N ILE A 548 -10.31 -16.02 -21.70
CA ILE A 548 -9.34 -17.12 -21.80
C ILE A 548 -8.23 -16.76 -22.78
N GLU A 549 -8.50 -15.99 -23.85
CA GLU A 549 -7.47 -15.54 -24.77
C GLU A 549 -6.52 -14.52 -24.10
N THR A 550 -7.03 -13.70 -23.18
CA THR A 550 -6.24 -12.71 -22.43
C THR A 550 -5.43 -13.37 -21.29
N ALA A 551 -6.01 -14.35 -20.60
CA ALA A 551 -5.30 -15.18 -19.62
C ALA A 551 -4.28 -16.12 -20.30
N ALA A 552 -4.60 -16.71 -21.46
CA ALA A 552 -3.69 -17.52 -22.25
C ALA A 552 -2.57 -16.69 -22.88
N LYS A 553 -2.81 -15.43 -23.26
CA LYS A 553 -1.76 -14.48 -23.67
C LYS A 553 -0.85 -14.10 -22.50
N THR A 554 -1.39 -13.96 -21.29
CA THR A 554 -0.63 -13.68 -20.06
C THR A 554 0.17 -14.90 -19.60
N ILE A 555 -0.38 -16.11 -19.69
CA ILE A 555 0.30 -17.38 -19.40
C ILE A 555 1.36 -17.70 -20.47
N LYS A 556 1.06 -17.51 -21.77
CA LYS A 556 2.08 -17.61 -22.84
C LYS A 556 3.18 -16.58 -22.66
N PHE A 557 2.85 -15.36 -22.20
CA PHE A 557 3.84 -14.33 -21.87
C PHE A 557 4.75 -14.75 -20.70
N LEU A 558 4.19 -15.31 -19.63
CA LEU A 558 4.95 -15.82 -18.48
C LEU A 558 5.74 -17.11 -18.77
N GLN A 559 5.25 -18.00 -19.64
CA GLN A 559 5.99 -19.19 -20.13
C GLN A 559 7.16 -18.81 -21.04
N LYS A 560 6.99 -17.78 -21.89
CA LYS A 560 8.06 -17.30 -22.79
C LYS A 560 9.18 -16.54 -22.07
N ILE A 561 8.92 -16.05 -20.86
CA ILE A 561 9.94 -15.51 -19.94
C ILE A 561 10.76 -16.65 -19.33
N HIS A 562 10.15 -17.79 -19.03
CA HIS A 562 10.85 -18.96 -18.48
C HIS A 562 11.71 -19.69 -19.54
N GLU A 563 11.21 -19.81 -20.78
CA GLU A 563 11.94 -20.41 -21.92
C GLU A 563 13.19 -19.63 -22.37
N LYS A 564 13.42 -18.41 -21.86
CA LYS A 564 14.59 -17.57 -22.21
C LYS A 564 15.66 -17.46 -21.13
N THR A 565 15.56 -18.24 -20.06
CA THR A 565 16.74 -18.56 -19.24
C THR A 565 17.54 -19.62 -20.00
N PRO A 566 18.85 -19.46 -20.26
CA PRO A 566 19.60 -20.46 -21.01
C PRO A 566 19.64 -21.76 -20.20
N ALA A 567 18.83 -22.74 -20.61
CA ALA A 567 18.96 -24.11 -20.18
C ALA A 567 20.29 -24.65 -20.72
N ALA A 568 21.36 -24.42 -19.96
CA ALA A 568 22.60 -25.15 -20.13
C ALA A 568 22.28 -26.65 -19.98
N ASN A 569 22.73 -27.38 -20.99
CA ASN A 569 22.33 -28.73 -21.35
C ASN A 569 22.83 -29.78 -20.33
N LEU A 570 22.09 -29.99 -19.24
CA LEU A 570 22.40 -30.99 -18.19
C LEU A 570 22.11 -32.45 -18.61
N LYS A 571 21.49 -32.69 -19.77
CA LYS A 571 21.21 -34.06 -20.27
C LYS A 571 22.34 -34.67 -21.10
N THR A 572 23.29 -33.88 -21.61
CA THR A 572 24.41 -34.42 -22.42
C THR A 572 25.64 -34.80 -21.58
N ILE A 573 25.72 -34.37 -20.31
CA ILE A 573 26.86 -34.65 -19.42
C ILE A 573 26.73 -36.02 -18.70
N ARG A 574 25.51 -36.55 -18.53
CA ARG A 574 25.30 -37.84 -17.84
C ARG A 574 25.60 -39.10 -18.68
N ARG A 575 26.02 -38.95 -19.95
CA ARG A 575 26.34 -40.09 -20.85
C ARG A 575 27.79 -40.13 -21.35
N ARG A 576 28.70 -39.29 -20.84
CA ARG A 576 30.13 -39.32 -21.24
C ARG A 576 31.10 -39.24 -20.07
N THR A 577 30.86 -40.03 -19.03
CA THR A 577 31.85 -40.32 -17.97
C THR A 577 32.04 -41.82 -17.81
N VAL A 578 32.48 -42.48 -18.88
CA VAL A 578 33.31 -43.69 -18.80
C VAL A 578 34.34 -43.57 -19.91
N LYS A 579 35.63 -43.48 -19.55
CA LYS A 579 36.86 -43.33 -20.37
C LYS A 579 37.23 -41.91 -20.79
N ALA A 580 38.13 -41.30 -20.01
CA ALA A 580 39.49 -40.90 -20.44
C ALA A 580 40.04 -39.77 -19.55
N ALA A 581 40.68 -40.15 -18.45
CA ALA A 581 41.64 -39.30 -17.77
C ALA A 581 42.87 -39.16 -18.69
N LYS A 582 43.12 -37.96 -19.26
CA LYS A 582 44.45 -37.52 -19.73
C LYS A 582 44.59 -36.07 -20.25
N TYR A 583 43.56 -35.21 -20.28
CA TYR A 583 43.71 -33.84 -20.84
C TYR A 583 43.16 -32.72 -19.95
N VAL A 584 43.71 -32.55 -18.73
CA VAL A 584 43.27 -31.48 -17.79
C VAL A 584 44.16 -30.22 -17.82
N ALA A 585 45.34 -30.26 -18.44
CA ALA A 585 46.27 -29.12 -18.35
C ALA A 585 46.03 -27.98 -19.36
N ALA A 586 45.30 -28.20 -20.46
CA ALA A 586 45.16 -27.19 -21.53
C ALA A 586 43.88 -26.32 -21.45
N ALA A 587 42.87 -26.74 -20.70
CA ALA A 587 41.57 -26.05 -20.65
C ALA A 587 41.53 -24.84 -19.70
N ILE A 588 42.43 -24.79 -18.71
CA ILE A 588 42.46 -23.74 -17.68
C ILE A 588 42.98 -22.41 -18.24
N ILE A 589 43.91 -22.44 -19.20
CA ILE A 589 44.49 -21.22 -19.79
C ILE A 589 43.49 -20.48 -20.69
N VAL A 590 42.63 -21.20 -21.42
CA VAL A 590 41.63 -20.58 -22.30
C VAL A 590 40.50 -19.93 -21.48
N VAL A 591 40.07 -20.54 -20.37
CA VAL A 591 39.03 -19.96 -19.50
C VAL A 591 39.53 -18.74 -18.74
N ILE A 592 40.81 -18.70 -18.33
CA ILE A 592 41.41 -17.54 -17.68
C ILE A 592 41.60 -16.38 -18.67
N LEU A 593 42.05 -16.64 -19.90
CA LEU A 593 42.21 -15.60 -20.93
C LEU A 593 40.86 -15.06 -21.44
N PHE A 594 39.82 -15.89 -21.50
CA PHE A 594 38.47 -15.44 -21.88
C PHE A 594 37.81 -14.60 -20.77
N ASN A 595 38.02 -14.93 -19.49
CA ASN A 595 37.52 -14.13 -18.36
C ASN A 595 38.29 -12.80 -18.20
N TRP A 596 39.60 -12.76 -18.49
CA TRP A 596 40.37 -11.51 -18.41
C TRP A 596 39.98 -10.52 -19.52
N SER A 597 39.58 -11.02 -20.69
CA SER A 597 39.15 -10.19 -21.82
C SER A 597 37.75 -9.57 -21.63
N ILE A 598 36.88 -10.19 -20.81
CA ILE A 598 35.53 -9.67 -20.51
C ILE A 598 35.55 -8.63 -19.37
N LEU A 599 36.54 -8.68 -18.48
CA LEU A 599 36.66 -7.75 -17.33
C LEU A 599 37.34 -6.41 -17.65
N THR A 600 37.91 -6.23 -18.84
CA THR A 600 38.59 -4.98 -19.24
C THR A 600 37.70 -4.01 -20.04
N LEU A 601 36.46 -4.41 -20.38
CA LEU A 601 35.53 -3.59 -21.16
C LEU A 601 34.72 -2.57 -20.34
N THR A 602 34.75 -2.59 -19.00
CA THR A 602 33.84 -1.77 -18.17
C THR A 602 34.45 -0.54 -17.50
N THR A 603 35.78 -0.40 -17.46
CA THR A 603 36.41 0.67 -16.65
C THR A 603 36.63 1.99 -17.40
N VAL A 604 36.66 1.97 -18.73
CA VAL A 604 36.85 3.20 -19.54
C VAL A 604 35.53 3.98 -19.70
N GLU A 605 34.37 3.33 -19.60
CA GLU A 605 33.06 3.92 -19.94
C GLU A 605 32.37 4.62 -18.75
N ALA A 606 32.61 4.19 -17.51
CA ALA A 606 32.02 4.81 -16.31
C ALA A 606 32.48 6.26 -16.08
N LYS A 607 33.65 6.64 -16.61
CA LYS A 607 34.21 7.98 -16.46
C LYS A 607 33.37 9.06 -17.15
N VAL A 608 32.60 8.70 -18.18
CA VAL A 608 31.87 9.67 -18.99
C VAL A 608 30.51 10.06 -18.40
N TYR A 609 29.78 9.14 -17.77
CA TYR A 609 28.53 9.50 -17.09
C TYR A 609 28.79 10.52 -15.96
N GLY A 610 29.84 10.28 -15.15
CA GLY A 610 30.27 11.23 -14.12
C GLY A 610 30.65 12.60 -14.68
N GLN A 611 31.26 12.67 -15.87
CA GLN A 611 31.56 13.93 -16.55
C GLN A 611 30.28 14.67 -16.99
N ILE A 612 29.28 13.96 -17.52
CA ILE A 612 27.99 14.55 -17.90
C ILE A 612 27.28 15.10 -16.65
N VAL A 613 27.24 14.34 -15.55
CA VAL A 613 26.65 14.80 -14.28
C VAL A 613 27.41 16.01 -13.73
N GLN A 614 28.74 15.99 -13.76
CA GLN A 614 29.56 17.11 -13.30
C GLN A 614 29.39 18.36 -14.19
N ALA A 615 29.25 18.19 -15.50
CA ALA A 615 28.95 19.30 -16.41
C ALA A 615 27.54 19.85 -16.15
N ALA A 616 26.56 18.96 -15.92
CA ALA A 616 25.17 19.33 -15.64
C ALA A 616 25.01 20.15 -14.34
N THR A 617 25.72 19.77 -13.28
CA THR A 617 25.66 20.50 -12.00
C THR A 617 26.22 21.92 -12.10
N LYS A 618 27.20 22.15 -12.98
CA LYS A 618 27.83 23.46 -13.24
C LYS A 618 27.02 24.38 -14.15
N ILE A 619 25.89 23.92 -14.70
CA ILE A 619 25.05 24.77 -15.56
C ILE A 619 24.46 25.91 -14.74
N GLU A 620 24.76 27.15 -15.11
CA GLU A 620 24.14 28.34 -14.51
C GLU A 620 22.78 28.65 -15.12
N ASN A 621 22.66 28.48 -16.44
CA ASN A 621 21.49 28.89 -17.21
C ASN A 621 21.14 27.81 -18.25
N ILE A 622 19.88 27.41 -18.31
CA ILE A 622 19.40 26.37 -19.23
C ILE A 622 18.03 26.72 -19.81
N CYS A 623 17.82 26.32 -21.06
CA CYS A 623 16.51 26.28 -21.70
C CYS A 623 16.24 24.85 -22.19
N ILE A 624 15.17 24.24 -21.67
CA ILE A 624 14.71 22.89 -21.98
C ILE A 624 13.40 22.99 -22.77
N LYS A 625 13.37 22.42 -23.98
CA LYS A 625 12.15 22.27 -24.79
C LYS A 625 11.76 20.80 -24.82
N ARG A 626 10.57 20.46 -24.31
CA ARG A 626 10.05 19.08 -24.26
C ARG A 626 9.15 18.82 -25.46
N TYR A 627 9.29 17.64 -26.05
CA TYR A 627 8.55 17.19 -27.21
C TYR A 627 8.00 15.78 -26.97
N GLU A 628 6.77 15.56 -27.41
CA GLU A 628 6.22 14.21 -27.55
C GLU A 628 6.73 13.56 -28.85
N PRO A 629 6.66 12.22 -28.96
CA PRO A 629 6.97 11.53 -30.20
C PRO A 629 6.18 12.14 -31.37
N ASP A 630 6.84 12.28 -32.52
CA ASP A 630 6.26 12.79 -33.77
C ASP A 630 5.83 14.27 -33.77
N GLN A 631 5.97 14.99 -32.66
CA GLN A 631 5.66 16.43 -32.62
C GLN A 631 6.86 17.28 -33.01
N THR A 632 6.60 18.28 -33.87
CA THR A 632 7.56 19.30 -34.29
C THR A 632 7.53 20.55 -33.41
N GLN A 633 6.46 20.73 -32.64
CA GLN A 633 6.32 21.81 -31.66
C GLN A 633 6.54 21.28 -30.25
N ALA A 634 7.15 22.11 -29.40
CA ALA A 634 7.40 21.73 -28.01
C ALA A 634 6.09 21.83 -27.21
N THR A 635 5.74 20.78 -26.47
CA THR A 635 4.59 20.78 -25.55
C THR A 635 4.83 21.64 -24.33
N ARG A 636 6.11 21.88 -23.99
CA ARG A 636 6.53 22.74 -22.89
C ARG A 636 7.92 23.32 -23.16
N LYS A 637 8.10 24.60 -22.82
CA LYS A 637 9.43 25.25 -22.78
C LYS A 637 9.72 25.71 -21.36
N GLU A 638 10.95 25.52 -20.91
CA GLU A 638 11.36 25.86 -19.54
C GLU A 638 12.74 26.51 -19.57
N TRP A 639 12.86 27.65 -18.91
CA TRP A 639 14.11 28.38 -18.68
C TRP A 639 14.38 28.41 -17.18
N VAL A 640 15.59 28.04 -16.79
CA VAL A 640 16.06 28.12 -15.41
C VAL A 640 17.36 28.91 -15.40
N SER A 641 17.44 29.89 -14.50
CA SER A 641 18.66 30.65 -14.23
C SER A 641 18.98 30.54 -12.75
N LYS A 642 20.10 29.90 -12.42
CA LYS A 642 20.61 29.78 -11.05
C LYS A 642 21.09 31.13 -10.53
N THR A 643 21.66 31.97 -11.40
CA THR A 643 22.20 33.29 -11.05
C THR A 643 21.08 34.31 -10.78
N LEU A 644 20.04 34.35 -11.60
CA LEU A 644 18.85 35.18 -11.35
C LEU A 644 17.90 34.54 -10.31
N ASN A 645 18.11 33.26 -9.98
CA ASN A 645 17.26 32.48 -9.07
C ASN A 645 15.78 32.47 -9.52
N ILE A 646 15.58 32.23 -10.82
CA ILE A 646 14.26 32.20 -11.46
C ILE A 646 14.02 30.92 -12.25
N LYS A 647 12.74 30.60 -12.42
CA LYS A 647 12.25 29.54 -13.29
C LYS A 647 11.07 30.04 -14.10
N LEU A 648 11.25 30.18 -15.40
CA LEU A 648 10.22 30.56 -16.36
C LEU A 648 9.79 29.30 -17.14
N PHE A 649 8.50 29.08 -17.34
CA PHE A 649 8.05 28.04 -18.26
C PHE A 649 6.79 28.46 -19.01
N GLU A 650 6.67 27.94 -20.22
CA GLU A 650 5.59 28.13 -21.17
C GLU A 650 4.89 26.78 -21.36
N VAL A 651 3.59 26.76 -21.09
CA VAL A 651 2.70 25.62 -21.38
C VAL A 651 1.50 26.21 -22.08
N GLU A 652 1.26 25.76 -23.32
CA GLU A 652 0.23 26.34 -24.20
C GLU A 652 0.39 27.87 -24.28
N ASP A 653 -0.67 28.63 -24.04
CA ASP A 653 -0.70 30.10 -24.12
C ASP A 653 -0.41 30.81 -22.78
N VAL A 654 0.27 30.13 -21.84
CA VAL A 654 0.54 30.66 -20.50
C VAL A 654 2.02 30.62 -20.16
N PHE A 655 2.57 31.79 -19.85
CA PHE A 655 3.89 31.93 -19.23
C PHE A 655 3.77 31.99 -17.71
N THR A 656 4.52 31.15 -17.00
CA THR A 656 4.64 31.20 -15.55
C THR A 656 6.09 31.49 -15.17
N LEU A 657 6.32 32.65 -14.55
CA LEU A 657 7.59 33.00 -13.92
C LEU A 657 7.50 32.73 -12.41
N ARG A 658 8.47 31.98 -11.89
CA ARG A 658 8.71 31.84 -10.46
C ARG A 658 10.01 32.56 -10.14
N ASP A 659 9.88 33.63 -9.36
CA ASP A 659 10.99 34.45 -8.90
C ASP A 659 11.19 34.16 -7.41
N ILE A 660 12.24 33.39 -7.13
CA ILE A 660 12.48 32.85 -5.79
C ILE A 660 13.10 33.92 -4.89
N SER A 661 13.93 34.79 -5.46
CA SER A 661 14.53 35.94 -4.77
C SER A 661 13.44 36.87 -4.23
N ASN A 662 12.43 37.16 -5.05
CA ASN A 662 11.32 38.03 -4.68
C ASN A 662 10.15 37.25 -4.03
N LYS A 663 10.23 35.92 -3.94
CA LYS A 663 9.20 35.03 -3.40
C LYS A 663 7.82 35.20 -4.06
N ILE A 664 7.81 35.42 -5.37
CA ILE A 664 6.58 35.63 -6.15
C ILE A 664 6.47 34.67 -7.33
N LYS A 665 5.23 34.47 -7.77
CA LYS A 665 4.87 33.77 -9.00
C LYS A 665 4.05 34.70 -9.86
N LYS A 666 4.49 34.94 -11.10
CA LYS A 666 3.74 35.67 -12.11
C LYS A 666 3.21 34.71 -13.15
N LYS A 667 1.95 34.88 -13.57
CA LYS A 667 1.34 34.19 -14.70
C LYS A 667 0.91 35.21 -15.73
N LYS A 668 1.37 35.08 -16.97
CA LYS A 668 0.90 35.87 -18.11
C LYS A 668 0.13 34.98 -19.07
N TYR A 669 -1.12 35.35 -19.34
CA TYR A 669 -1.96 34.69 -20.33
C TYR A 669 -1.81 35.44 -21.66
N LEU A 670 -1.40 34.76 -22.72
CA LEU A 670 -1.18 35.40 -24.02
C LEU A 670 -2.49 35.91 -24.65
N SER A 671 -3.59 35.20 -24.42
CA SER A 671 -4.91 35.55 -24.96
C SER A 671 -5.48 36.85 -24.41
N THR A 672 -5.20 37.20 -23.15
CA THR A 672 -5.74 38.38 -22.47
C THR A 672 -4.69 39.45 -22.20
N ALA A 673 -3.41 39.14 -22.42
CA ALA A 673 -2.26 39.93 -21.98
C ALA A 673 -2.26 40.26 -20.47
N THR A 674 -3.07 39.59 -19.66
CA THR A 674 -3.15 39.85 -18.21
C THR A 674 -2.02 39.16 -17.46
N VAL A 675 -1.46 39.86 -16.47
CA VAL A 675 -0.43 39.34 -15.57
C VAL A 675 -1.00 39.23 -14.17
N ALA A 676 -1.08 38.01 -13.64
CA ALA A 676 -1.46 37.75 -12.25
C ALA A 676 -0.20 37.47 -11.42
N THR A 677 -0.07 38.12 -10.26
CA THR A 677 1.05 37.92 -9.33
C THR A 677 0.55 37.36 -8.01
N THR A 678 1.17 36.29 -7.54
CA THR A 678 0.83 35.64 -6.26
C THR A 678 2.09 35.36 -5.46
N PRO A 679 2.08 35.48 -4.12
CA PRO A 679 3.22 35.07 -3.29
C PRO A 679 3.45 33.56 -3.39
N LEU A 680 4.71 33.13 -3.32
CA LEU A 680 5.08 31.73 -3.19
C LEU A 680 5.05 31.31 -1.71
N SER A 681 4.49 30.14 -1.41
CA SER A 681 4.55 29.57 -0.07
C SER A 681 5.97 29.06 0.26
N GLU A 682 6.29 28.98 1.55
CA GLU A 682 7.61 28.52 2.02
C GLU A 682 7.94 27.08 1.57
N ASP A 683 6.97 26.17 1.61
CA ASP A 683 7.14 24.79 1.11
C ASP A 683 7.50 24.76 -0.39
N ILE A 684 6.83 25.61 -1.17
CA ILE A 684 7.10 25.72 -2.60
C ILE A 684 8.51 26.30 -2.84
N LEU A 685 8.90 27.33 -2.07
CA LEU A 685 10.24 27.92 -2.15
C LEU A 685 11.35 26.92 -1.84
N ALA A 686 11.21 26.14 -0.77
CA ALA A 686 12.19 25.14 -0.37
C ALA A 686 12.39 24.08 -1.47
N LYS A 687 11.29 23.52 -1.99
CA LYS A 687 11.32 22.56 -3.11
C LYS A 687 11.96 23.14 -4.37
N PHE A 688 11.74 24.42 -4.66
CA PHE A 688 12.39 25.08 -5.79
C PHE A 688 13.88 25.32 -5.59
N GLN A 689 14.28 25.75 -4.40
CA GLN A 689 15.68 25.96 -4.07
C GLN A 689 16.48 24.66 -4.15
N GLU A 690 15.89 23.54 -3.78
CA GLU A 690 16.46 22.21 -3.97
C GLU A 690 16.53 21.86 -5.46
N ASN A 691 15.41 21.97 -6.19
CA ASN A 691 15.35 21.62 -7.61
C ASN A 691 16.34 22.44 -8.48
N ILE A 692 16.52 23.73 -8.19
CA ILE A 692 17.46 24.60 -8.93
C ILE A 692 18.92 24.24 -8.65
N LYS A 693 19.25 23.69 -7.48
CA LYS A 693 20.63 23.27 -7.18
C LYS A 693 21.03 22.03 -7.98
N ASN A 694 20.07 21.17 -8.28
CA ASN A 694 20.30 19.88 -8.91
C ASN A 694 20.56 19.98 -10.42
N THR A 695 20.56 18.84 -11.11
CA THR A 695 20.82 18.73 -12.56
C THR A 695 19.63 19.12 -13.43
N LEU A 696 18.57 19.70 -12.84
CA LEU A 696 17.39 20.21 -13.56
C LEU A 696 16.66 19.13 -14.39
N GLY A 697 16.80 17.86 -14.00
CA GLY A 697 16.16 16.71 -14.64
C GLY A 697 16.77 16.31 -16.00
N ILE A 698 17.94 16.83 -16.38
CA ILE A 698 18.58 16.46 -17.65
C ILE A 698 19.33 15.13 -17.58
N VAL A 699 19.62 14.63 -16.37
CA VAL A 699 20.15 13.28 -16.12
C VAL A 699 19.17 12.49 -15.24
N PRO A 700 19.10 11.16 -15.40
CA PRO A 700 18.19 10.32 -14.63
C PRO A 700 18.57 10.16 -13.15
N PHE A 701 19.87 10.27 -12.83
CA PHE A 701 20.41 10.12 -11.48
C PHE A 701 21.37 11.28 -11.19
N GLU A 702 21.19 11.93 -10.05
CA GLU A 702 21.97 13.12 -9.66
C GLU A 702 23.35 12.75 -9.12
N ASP A 703 23.46 11.62 -8.42
CA ASP A 703 24.72 11.00 -8.02
C ASP A 703 24.95 9.71 -8.81
N ILE A 704 26.22 9.39 -9.10
CA ILE A 704 26.59 8.10 -9.66
C ILE A 704 26.29 6.94 -8.70
N ALA A 705 26.27 7.22 -7.40
CA ALA A 705 25.88 6.26 -6.37
C ALA A 705 24.39 5.88 -6.43
N ASP A 706 23.55 6.72 -7.05
CA ASP A 706 22.12 6.44 -7.22
C ASP A 706 21.83 5.60 -8.47
N VAL A 707 22.84 5.35 -9.32
CA VAL A 707 22.69 4.52 -10.52
C VAL A 707 22.52 3.05 -10.09
N PRO A 708 21.43 2.37 -10.49
CA PRO A 708 21.20 0.97 -10.13
C PRO A 708 22.34 0.05 -10.57
N GLU A 709 22.61 -0.99 -9.78
CA GLU A 709 23.66 -1.98 -10.10
C GLU A 709 23.41 -2.72 -11.43
N ASP A 710 22.15 -2.83 -11.86
CA ASP A 710 21.76 -3.44 -13.13
C ASP A 710 21.77 -2.47 -14.31
N ALA A 711 22.16 -1.21 -14.07
CA ALA A 711 22.24 -0.21 -15.13
C ALA A 711 23.37 -0.54 -16.11
N LEU A 712 23.03 -0.51 -17.41
CA LEU A 712 23.96 -0.65 -18.51
C LEU A 712 24.18 0.72 -19.13
N TRP A 713 25.43 1.14 -19.20
CA TRP A 713 25.88 2.37 -19.85
C TRP A 713 26.71 2.00 -21.08
N ALA A 714 26.41 2.60 -22.23
CA ALA A 714 27.14 2.34 -23.46
C ALA A 714 27.23 3.59 -24.35
N GLN A 715 28.36 3.76 -25.04
CA GLN A 715 28.47 4.74 -26.13
C GLN A 715 27.89 4.15 -27.42
N ILE A 716 27.04 4.91 -28.10
CA ILE A 716 26.40 4.51 -29.35
C ILE A 716 27.24 5.01 -30.52
N THR A 717 27.71 4.06 -31.35
CA THR A 717 28.55 4.33 -32.54
C THR A 717 27.77 4.23 -33.86
N ASP A 718 26.45 4.06 -33.78
CA ASP A 718 25.57 3.97 -34.94
C ASP A 718 25.57 5.29 -35.72
N LYS A 719 25.95 5.23 -37.01
CA LYS A 719 26.11 6.41 -37.87
C LYS A 719 24.80 7.15 -38.12
N ASP A 720 23.66 6.47 -38.13
CA ASP A 720 22.37 7.11 -38.38
C ASP A 720 21.90 7.87 -37.14
N ILE A 721 22.20 7.36 -35.95
CA ILE A 721 21.95 8.07 -34.68
C ILE A 721 22.89 9.27 -34.54
N LEU A 722 24.19 9.11 -34.84
CA LEU A 722 25.19 10.18 -34.77
C LEU A 722 24.89 11.36 -35.72
N ARG A 723 24.14 11.13 -36.80
CA ARG A 723 23.72 12.18 -37.75
C ARG A 723 22.61 13.09 -37.23
N VAL A 724 21.91 12.72 -36.15
CA VAL A 724 20.80 13.51 -35.60
C VAL A 724 21.27 14.88 -35.11
N ILE A 725 22.42 14.93 -34.41
CA ILE A 725 23.05 16.19 -33.97
C ILE A 725 24.56 16.11 -34.24
N PRO A 726 25.05 16.74 -35.33
CA PRO A 726 26.48 16.79 -35.64
C PRO A 726 27.30 17.38 -34.49
N GLY A 727 28.51 16.84 -34.26
CA GLY A 727 29.40 17.30 -33.20
C GLY A 727 29.05 16.78 -31.79
N THR A 728 28.15 15.80 -31.68
CA THR A 728 27.82 15.16 -30.40
C THR A 728 28.27 13.71 -30.35
N GLU A 729 28.64 13.27 -29.15
CA GLU A 729 28.77 11.87 -28.77
C GLU A 729 27.45 11.38 -28.19
N VAL A 730 27.06 10.15 -28.50
CA VAL A 730 25.77 9.60 -28.06
C VAL A 730 25.99 8.50 -27.04
N TYR A 731 25.32 8.61 -25.90
CA TYR A 731 25.38 7.63 -24.83
C TYR A 731 23.99 7.12 -24.48
N GLU A 732 23.90 5.86 -24.08
CA GLU A 732 22.65 5.21 -23.67
C GLU A 732 22.83 4.58 -22.28
N LEU A 733 21.94 4.94 -21.36
CA LEU A 733 21.77 4.31 -20.05
C LEU A 733 20.47 3.51 -20.07
N SER A 734 20.51 2.23 -19.72
CA SER A 734 19.31 1.42 -19.52
C SER A 734 19.35 0.78 -18.15
N TRP A 735 18.23 0.78 -17.42
CA TRP A 735 18.16 0.24 -16.06
C TRP A 735 16.76 -0.30 -15.78
N THR A 736 16.63 -1.01 -14.66
CA THR A 736 15.33 -1.52 -14.21
C THR A 736 14.97 -0.93 -12.85
N ILE A 737 13.69 -0.58 -12.68
CA ILE A 737 13.16 -0.12 -11.39
C ILE A 737 11.81 -0.78 -11.11
N THR A 738 11.58 -1.13 -9.86
CA THR A 738 10.30 -1.70 -9.42
C THR A 738 9.40 -0.58 -8.90
N ILE A 739 8.30 -0.31 -9.59
CA ILE A 739 7.28 0.68 -9.16
C ILE A 739 5.98 -0.08 -8.97
N ASN A 740 5.35 0.02 -7.80
CA ASN A 740 4.10 -0.69 -7.46
C ASN A 740 4.19 -2.21 -7.70
N ASN A 741 5.30 -2.84 -7.31
CA ASN A 741 5.61 -4.26 -7.56
C ASN A 741 5.63 -4.69 -9.03
N MET A 742 5.66 -3.74 -9.97
CA MET A 742 5.88 -4.01 -11.38
C MET A 742 7.27 -3.59 -11.77
N LEU A 743 7.99 -4.52 -12.40
CA LEU A 743 9.29 -4.25 -13.00
C LEU A 743 9.09 -3.32 -14.20
N HIS A 744 9.82 -2.21 -14.27
CA HIS A 744 9.83 -1.31 -15.40
C HIS A 744 11.26 -1.14 -15.91
N GLN A 745 11.44 -1.34 -17.21
CA GLN A 745 12.71 -1.08 -17.88
C GLN A 745 12.67 0.32 -18.49
N TYR A 746 13.66 1.12 -18.14
CA TYR A 746 13.86 2.45 -18.66
C TYR A 746 15.12 2.49 -19.51
N LYS A 747 15.14 3.43 -20.43
CA LYS A 747 16.30 3.73 -21.24
C LYS A 747 16.34 5.23 -21.51
N TRP A 748 17.47 5.83 -21.25
CA TRP A 748 17.77 7.25 -21.42
C TRP A 748 18.93 7.38 -22.38
N ARG A 749 18.82 8.23 -23.39
CA ARG A 749 19.88 8.47 -24.34
C ARG A 749 20.22 9.95 -24.38
N ALA A 750 21.50 10.27 -24.30
CA ALA A 750 22.00 11.64 -24.33
C ALA A 750 22.88 11.89 -25.54
N PHE A 751 22.65 13.01 -26.22
CA PHE A 751 23.48 13.56 -27.28
C PHE A 751 24.32 14.67 -26.64
N VAL A 752 25.56 14.36 -26.36
CA VAL A 752 26.45 15.17 -25.53
C VAL A 752 27.45 15.88 -26.43
N ASP A 753 27.57 17.20 -26.27
CA ASP A 753 28.56 18.00 -26.98
C ASP A 753 29.98 17.55 -26.61
N ALA A 754 30.77 17.19 -27.61
CA ALA A 754 32.06 16.53 -27.40
C ALA A 754 33.08 17.41 -26.65
N ASP A 755 32.98 18.74 -26.78
CA ASP A 755 33.91 19.68 -26.17
C ASP A 755 33.49 20.06 -24.74
N THR A 756 32.19 20.22 -24.51
CA THR A 756 31.66 20.74 -23.23
C THR A 756 31.10 19.67 -22.29
N SER A 757 30.92 18.44 -22.79
CA SER A 757 30.21 17.36 -22.08
C SER A 757 28.77 17.71 -21.67
N LEU A 758 28.18 18.74 -22.28
CA LEU A 758 26.83 19.22 -22.00
C LEU A 758 25.80 18.57 -22.94
N PRO A 759 24.69 18.01 -22.42
CA PRO A 759 23.64 17.44 -23.26
C PRO A 759 22.96 18.48 -24.17
N LYS A 760 22.95 18.26 -25.48
CA LYS A 760 22.17 19.07 -26.45
C LYS A 760 20.77 18.50 -26.69
N ARG A 761 20.61 17.18 -26.52
CA ARG A 761 19.35 16.47 -26.59
C ARG A 761 19.38 15.27 -25.66
N ILE A 762 18.23 14.97 -25.05
CA ILE A 762 18.05 13.72 -24.31
C ILE A 762 16.74 13.05 -24.76
N GLU A 763 16.73 11.73 -24.79
CA GLU A 763 15.60 10.91 -25.22
C GLU A 763 15.25 9.91 -24.11
N TRP A 764 13.95 9.78 -23.85
CA TRP A 764 13.43 8.84 -22.87
C TRP A 764 12.65 7.73 -23.54
N TYR A 765 12.90 6.53 -23.05
CA TYR A 765 12.25 5.33 -23.50
C TYR A 765 11.77 4.53 -22.30
N ARG A 766 10.62 3.89 -22.47
CA ARG A 766 10.07 2.96 -21.49
C ARG A 766 9.71 1.67 -22.19
N LYS A 767 10.00 0.55 -21.55
CA LYS A 767 9.52 -0.75 -21.98
C LYS A 767 8.51 -1.28 -20.96
N PRO A 768 7.19 -1.12 -21.22
CA PRO A 768 6.15 -1.74 -20.41
C PRO A 768 6.32 -3.26 -20.42
N ASN A 769 6.01 -3.94 -19.32
CA ASN A 769 6.13 -5.41 -19.25
C ASN A 769 5.46 -6.14 -20.42
N SER A 770 4.35 -5.62 -20.94
CA SER A 770 3.61 -6.22 -22.05
C SER A 770 4.28 -6.09 -23.43
N GLN A 771 5.33 -5.27 -23.57
CA GLN A 771 5.93 -4.96 -24.87
C GLN A 771 7.36 -5.52 -25.01
N LYS A 772 7.68 -5.98 -26.23
CA LYS A 772 9.02 -6.54 -26.52
C LYS A 772 10.09 -5.47 -26.66
N ASP A 773 9.69 -4.31 -27.20
CA ASP A 773 10.58 -3.24 -27.59
C ASP A 773 10.39 -2.02 -26.69
N TYR A 774 11.42 -1.18 -26.64
CA TYR A 774 11.34 0.11 -25.98
C TYR A 774 10.42 1.05 -26.76
N VAL A 775 9.50 1.69 -26.06
CA VAL A 775 8.66 2.76 -26.61
C VAL A 775 9.36 4.08 -26.36
N PHE A 776 9.55 4.86 -27.41
CA PHE A 776 9.99 6.24 -27.31
C PHE A 776 8.88 7.08 -26.68
N THR A 777 9.13 7.67 -25.51
CA THR A 777 8.09 8.38 -24.74
C THR A 777 8.16 9.87 -24.92
N GLU A 778 9.36 10.44 -25.02
CA GLU A 778 9.59 11.88 -25.15
C GLU A 778 11.05 12.19 -25.43
N TYR A 779 11.32 13.42 -25.88
CA TYR A 779 12.66 13.96 -25.95
C TYR A 779 12.71 15.43 -25.54
N TYR A 780 13.90 15.86 -25.16
CA TYR A 780 14.17 17.23 -24.78
C TYR A 780 15.28 17.79 -25.66
N VAL A 781 15.11 19.02 -26.13
CA VAL A 781 16.16 19.81 -26.79
C VAL A 781 16.64 20.86 -25.81
N ILE A 782 17.95 20.91 -25.59
CA ILE A 782 18.58 21.68 -24.52
C ILE A 782 19.49 22.75 -25.13
N THR A 783 19.36 23.97 -24.63
CA THR A 783 20.21 25.10 -24.97
C THR A 783 20.67 25.81 -23.71
N TYR A 784 21.78 26.53 -23.79
CA TYR A 784 22.46 27.17 -22.66
C TYR A 784 22.51 28.68 -22.87
N PRO A 785 21.39 29.39 -22.71
CA PRO A 785 21.36 30.84 -22.90
C PRO A 785 22.22 31.53 -21.83
N THR A 786 22.76 32.69 -22.18
CA THR A 786 23.37 33.62 -21.24
C THR A 786 22.32 34.18 -20.28
N GLU A 787 22.77 34.67 -19.13
CA GLU A 787 21.91 35.39 -18.18
C GLU A 787 21.18 36.55 -18.85
N SER A 788 21.87 37.32 -19.71
CA SER A 788 21.29 38.44 -20.44
C SER A 788 20.17 38.01 -21.40
N GLU A 789 20.27 36.84 -22.04
CA GLU A 789 19.22 36.32 -22.92
C GLU A 789 17.98 35.90 -22.11
N ILE A 790 18.17 35.27 -20.94
CA ILE A 790 17.04 34.94 -20.06
C ILE A 790 16.40 36.22 -19.52
N ASN A 791 17.19 37.21 -19.09
CA ASN A 791 16.67 38.47 -18.58
C ASN A 791 15.87 39.22 -19.66
N ALA A 792 16.43 39.36 -20.87
CA ALA A 792 15.73 39.98 -21.99
C ALA A 792 14.42 39.25 -22.36
N LEU A 793 14.40 37.92 -22.26
CA LEU A 793 13.19 37.12 -22.45
C LEU A 793 12.15 37.45 -21.37
N VAL A 794 12.54 37.47 -20.11
CA VAL A 794 11.65 37.80 -18.99
C VAL A 794 11.09 39.21 -19.12
N GLU A 795 11.93 40.19 -19.48
CA GLU A 795 11.52 41.57 -19.72
C GLU A 795 10.55 41.68 -20.91
N SER A 796 10.78 40.93 -21.99
CA SER A 796 9.87 40.90 -23.15
C SER A 796 8.48 40.35 -22.81
N ILE A 797 8.41 39.41 -21.85
CA ILE A 797 7.15 38.78 -21.44
C ILE A 797 6.46 39.62 -20.36
N PHE A 798 7.15 40.02 -19.30
CA PHE A 798 6.55 40.62 -18.10
C PHE A 798 6.82 42.12 -17.94
N GLY A 799 7.57 42.75 -18.85
CA GLY A 799 7.97 44.16 -18.80
C GLY A 799 9.35 44.37 -18.15
N VAL A 800 9.97 45.54 -18.36
CA VAL A 800 11.32 45.89 -17.88
C VAL A 800 11.48 45.75 -16.36
N ASP A 801 10.40 45.95 -15.62
CA ASP A 801 10.39 45.89 -14.15
C ASP A 801 10.04 44.49 -13.59
N ALA A 802 10.13 43.44 -14.42
CA ALA A 802 9.67 42.11 -14.06
C ALA A 802 10.42 41.48 -12.88
N LEU A 803 11.71 41.80 -12.70
CA LEU A 803 12.55 41.25 -11.63
C LEU A 803 12.88 42.30 -10.54
N ASP A 804 12.35 43.53 -10.64
CA ASP A 804 12.63 44.59 -9.67
C ASP A 804 11.79 44.39 -8.38
N PRO A 805 12.42 44.09 -7.22
CA PRO A 805 11.73 43.94 -5.94
C PRO A 805 11.00 45.22 -5.50
N ALA A 806 11.52 46.41 -5.84
CA ALA A 806 11.00 47.68 -5.35
C ALA A 806 9.63 48.03 -5.96
N LYS A 807 9.39 47.57 -7.19
CA LYS A 807 8.14 47.85 -7.92
C LYS A 807 7.11 46.72 -7.83
N THR A 808 7.51 45.53 -7.44
CA THR A 808 6.64 44.35 -7.39
C THR A 808 5.82 44.20 -6.09
N ASN A 809 6.08 45.04 -5.07
CA ASN A 809 5.43 44.97 -3.75
C ASN A 809 4.72 46.28 -3.30
N PRO A 810 3.79 46.87 -4.08
CA PRO A 810 3.05 48.04 -3.58
C PRO A 810 1.97 47.72 -2.54
N ILE A 811 1.60 46.44 -2.32
CA ILE A 811 0.37 46.08 -1.56
C ILE A 811 0.64 45.66 -0.09
N LEU A 812 1.89 45.39 0.30
CA LEU A 812 2.18 44.83 1.64
C LEU A 812 2.65 45.85 2.71
N ASN A 813 2.80 47.14 2.37
CA ASN A 813 3.29 48.17 3.31
C ASN A 813 2.26 49.24 3.74
N SER A 814 0.96 49.10 3.44
CA SER A 814 -0.07 50.00 3.99
C SER A 814 -0.68 49.46 5.29
N SER A 815 0.12 49.33 6.34
CA SER A 815 -0.32 49.10 7.72
C SER A 815 -0.09 50.36 8.58
N HIS A 816 -0.68 51.47 8.16
CA HIS A 816 -0.97 52.59 9.06
C HIS A 816 -2.50 52.70 9.25
N PRO A 817 -3.01 52.85 10.48
CA PRO A 817 -4.43 53.01 10.73
C PRO A 817 -4.85 54.41 10.28
N HIS A 818 -5.48 54.52 9.10
CA HIS A 818 -6.21 55.72 8.76
C HIS A 818 -7.48 55.79 9.61
N ALA A 819 -7.53 56.80 10.48
CA ALA A 819 -8.72 57.23 11.18
C ALA A 819 -9.84 57.50 10.16
N CYS A 820 -11.00 56.92 10.43
CA CYS A 820 -12.24 57.16 9.70
C CYS A 820 -12.78 58.56 10.07
N PRO A 821 -13.06 59.46 9.12
CA PRO A 821 -13.80 60.68 9.42
C PRO A 821 -15.29 60.33 9.52
N VAL A 822 -15.85 60.66 10.69
CA VAL A 822 -17.29 60.73 10.94
C VAL A 822 -17.87 61.87 10.08
N GLU A 823 -18.83 61.59 9.21
CA GLU A 823 -20.00 62.47 9.00
C GLU A 823 -21.11 61.83 8.12
N LEU A 824 -22.32 61.89 8.69
CA LEU A 824 -23.64 62.10 8.06
C LEU A 824 -24.14 61.14 6.97
N CYS A 825 -25.01 60.21 7.37
CA CYS A 825 -26.23 59.87 6.63
C CYS A 825 -27.35 59.49 7.62
N GLN A 826 -28.34 60.37 7.72
CA GLN A 826 -29.59 60.17 8.45
C GLN A 826 -30.51 59.22 7.67
N PHE A 827 -31.18 58.29 8.37
CA PHE A 827 -32.40 57.62 7.90
C PHE A 827 -33.48 57.70 8.98
N PRO A 828 -34.76 57.89 8.61
CA PRO A 828 -35.83 58.15 9.56
C PRO A 828 -36.41 56.85 10.14
N SER A 829 -36.80 56.93 11.40
CA SER A 829 -37.62 55.95 12.12
C SER A 829 -39.01 55.82 11.48
N PRO A 830 -39.65 54.63 11.51
CA PRO A 830 -41.09 54.54 11.54
C PRO A 830 -41.59 54.24 12.95
N ALA A 831 -42.68 54.92 13.27
CA ALA A 831 -43.39 54.89 14.53
C ALA A 831 -44.20 53.60 14.73
N GLN A 832 -44.49 53.37 16.01
CA GLN A 832 -45.47 52.44 16.53
C GLN A 832 -46.89 52.76 16.01
N SER A 833 -47.72 51.73 15.79
CA SER A 833 -48.87 51.42 16.65
C SER A 833 -50.01 50.65 15.94
N LEU A 834 -50.76 49.93 16.77
CA LEU A 834 -52.17 49.49 16.65
C LEU A 834 -52.51 48.07 16.16
N VAL A 835 -52.73 47.25 17.19
CA VAL A 835 -53.83 46.29 17.41
C VAL A 835 -55.10 46.54 16.55
N SER A 836 -55.60 45.49 15.87
CA SER A 836 -57.00 45.01 16.05
C SER A 836 -57.31 43.74 15.24
N THR A 837 -58.13 42.92 15.88
CA THR A 837 -58.77 41.63 15.56
C THR A 837 -59.73 41.60 14.36
N SER A 838 -59.86 40.44 13.70
CA SER A 838 -61.11 39.71 13.29
C SER A 838 -60.79 38.77 12.11
N SER A 839 -60.79 37.44 12.29
CA SER A 839 -61.89 36.47 12.07
C SER A 839 -62.30 36.22 10.61
N SER A 840 -62.33 34.92 10.28
CA SER A 840 -63.25 34.18 9.39
C SER A 840 -62.88 33.87 7.93
N GLN A 841 -62.91 32.55 7.65
CA GLN A 841 -63.31 31.81 6.42
C GLN A 841 -62.42 31.99 5.17
N PHE A 842 -61.87 30.97 4.51
CA PHE A 842 -62.32 29.60 4.18
C PHE A 842 -61.17 28.58 4.30
#